data_AF-A0A1Y4KVF6-F1
#
_entry.id   AF-A0A1Y4KVF6-F1
#
_cell.length_a   1.000
_cell.length_b   1.000
_cell.length_c   1.000
_cell.angle_alpha   90.00
_cell.angle_beta   90.00
_cell.angle_gamma   90.00
#
_symmetry.space_group_name_H-M   'P 1'
#
loop_
_entity.id
_entity.type
_entity.pdbx_description
1 polymer ?
#
loop_
_entity_poly.entity_id
_entity_poly.type
_entity_poly.pdbx_seq_one_letter_code
_entity_poly.pdbx_strand_id
1 'polypeptide(L)'
;MKKRILSALLTLGMVLTMLPVSVFATDYDNDGNEDVAYADGTYYSTLDAAVNKVKEGATIELLQDCELATGFNKTLTFTGGHKITINKQLTSDGEGWMCFGLYDPNRVLTFDGVEVEWNSEVGTAPWLMLSLSGTLNVTNGAKVSFTVDSGSTGSRNAIYMNAGSSINVSNGSTFEIHGYDTDGKEGQGLQLDKTGTAEVNVTGGSTFLIDGTNRGYVNSPSIYVENSTFTVQNCTSNASNGGSFTAVNSVVTYQNNAGHGLSAGKVEIRNSNFTADQNGYYGIYASSGFLVDSTSTLTVTRNSSKGDFAGLKLTGGVTDGKIEKDAVVTITDNYCSGLSNNGKVVFEEGVDLTITGNYNDKGTTSNGGGIYNSGAAANLTLPSDAVIYNNHAKTAGDDIFNNTTSTITFSQVGSGWELDDCDHAIDGWYDDSEGSRWEADTEPYHAVEFTAFDALNGMTTVTRLTALKAAHGVEPIDPGEVPEDTWETSKSKTATNLDADYQSQVTLSLPAESYKPSVDVVMVIDVSSSMKETDIAEAKAAANAMCNELAGKDNIETKIGIVTFDKEAHNLTNGLVSIDEARTAINSISASEDTNMVAGLMMAKEILSSGNGTDQYLVLMSDGIPTYWVENGQITSKTLIRYAQDRITELSRSPAGTEPEGSAPDTEVMSMEQILSATDWDSDSNEWKQISDTGEDINPDCKYTNIQKAAYKTAEYLQEEILGQYSVKMVAFGTDKYENNAVYQYGENLCDWIGAQSGVSYFKISKPGYGGEAGELTEAFQDIANEMVYLVDKGTKVVDKIGSGTYSGTEYDFDFINSLDALTLTVGGDELDEEELIDPSYTDPYVTSAYGFGPNVNGTYQFVLNYYEKGEDGQSDECFVWEINVPVEVGKKVQLTYTVQLTNPKTESGTYGTYDADGSEGYDGLYTNNEATLYPVDSNGVPGQAENFYRPTVSYTVGTVSITPADITIYTGGDGYDSVITDVNGDQVETSAGTGLPTPGFYIELPAEVNNWLIGQAAEEDKVINDEGDVVVDLSKYLTFTYDDGQGNTRTWHLERYDNKEGNDSMAYNRYIYRILPAEVNSEEIPIRLQFTDDDGTFMTSDDFTVSLDELFHVYDMTIYAGDLNQKLVKAVLTVNDAATEYDATVESGELTVRGVTDNGTHTTDVVTEAPPNVTSVTAQVGENAKFYINGSQLEVIDPDDVKLLVDSLVPDQNNTLVNSALHKFDAIPNDYDYEARYLDLVDTSNGNAYVTTDDAVVVYWA
;
A
#
# COMPACT_ATOMS: atom_id res chain seq x y z
N MET A 1 53.83 -29.82 -29.14
CA MET A 1 55.11 -29.83 -29.89
C MET A 1 55.93 -28.60 -29.49
N LYS A 2 57.26 -28.69 -29.64
CA LYS A 2 58.30 -27.64 -29.81
C LYS A 2 57.78 -26.22 -30.17
N LYS A 3 58.40 -25.09 -29.81
CA LYS A 3 59.64 -24.78 -29.03
C LYS A 3 59.77 -23.25 -28.84
N ARG A 4 60.39 -22.80 -27.71
CA ARG A 4 61.23 -21.58 -27.53
C ARG A 4 60.62 -20.23 -27.92
N ILE A 5 60.46 -19.30 -26.97
CA ILE A 5 61.38 -18.17 -26.67
C ILE A 5 60.85 -17.50 -25.38
N LEU A 6 61.64 -17.06 -24.38
CA LEU A 6 63.10 -17.13 -24.16
C LEU A 6 63.40 -17.20 -22.64
N SER A 7 64.48 -17.88 -22.25
CA SER A 7 65.12 -17.75 -20.93
C SER A 7 66.60 -18.11 -21.06
N ALA A 8 67.51 -17.17 -20.74
CA ALA A 8 68.95 -17.33 -20.42
C ALA A 8 69.77 -16.10 -20.86
N LEU A 9 70.29 -15.33 -19.89
CA LEU A 9 71.39 -14.33 -19.89
C LEU A 9 71.13 -13.42 -18.67
N LEU A 10 71.98 -13.26 -17.64
CA LEU A 10 73.33 -13.76 -17.41
C LEU A 10 73.47 -14.38 -16.00
N THR A 11 74.26 -15.45 -15.93
CA THR A 11 75.21 -15.66 -14.83
C THR A 11 76.62 -15.37 -15.35
N LEU A 12 77.55 -15.06 -14.43
CA LEU A 12 79.01 -14.89 -14.61
C LEU A 12 79.53 -13.44 -14.85
N GLY A 13 80.11 -12.86 -13.78
CA GLY A 13 80.80 -11.56 -13.74
C GLY A 13 80.33 -10.75 -12.53
N MET A 14 81.07 -10.61 -11.41
CA MET A 14 82.49 -10.91 -11.15
C MET A 14 82.68 -11.73 -9.85
N VAL A 15 83.64 -12.65 -9.91
CA VAL A 15 84.44 -13.09 -8.75
C VAL A 15 85.83 -12.45 -8.91
N LEU A 16 86.52 -12.20 -7.78
CA LEU A 16 87.56 -11.17 -7.57
C LEU A 16 86.90 -9.77 -7.41
N THR A 17 87.13 -9.05 -6.31
CA THR A 17 88.37 -8.99 -5.51
C THR A 17 88.21 -9.17 -3.99
N MET A 18 89.10 -10.00 -3.42
CA MET A 18 89.92 -9.73 -2.21
C MET A 18 89.26 -9.14 -0.95
N LEU A 19 89.45 -9.63 0.29
CA LEU A 19 90.25 -10.72 0.88
C LEU A 19 89.65 -10.97 2.28
N PRO A 20 89.74 -12.17 2.89
CA PRO A 20 89.53 -12.29 4.32
C PRO A 20 90.72 -11.65 5.04
N VAL A 21 90.58 -10.39 5.49
CA VAL A 21 91.57 -9.78 6.37
C VAL A 21 91.35 -10.34 7.77
N SER A 22 91.99 -11.46 8.05
CA SER A 22 92.32 -11.85 9.42
C SER A 22 93.24 -10.79 10.01
N VAL A 23 92.66 -9.77 10.64
CA VAL A 23 93.42 -8.84 11.50
C VAL A 23 93.77 -9.58 12.78
N PHE A 24 95.05 -9.52 13.14
CA PHE A 24 95.56 -10.10 14.37
C PHE A 24 94.98 -9.38 15.58
N ALA A 25 94.69 -10.14 16.63
CA ALA A 25 94.45 -9.59 17.96
C ALA A 25 95.71 -8.89 18.50
N THR A 26 95.59 -7.58 18.76
CA THR A 26 96.37 -6.74 19.70
C THR A 26 95.55 -5.46 19.90
N ASP A 27 95.19 -5.01 21.10
CA ASP A 27 95.41 -5.54 22.44
C ASP A 27 94.08 -5.61 23.22
N TYR A 28 94.03 -6.48 24.22
CA TYR A 28 93.02 -6.43 25.26
C TYR A 28 93.26 -5.19 26.12
N ASP A 29 92.25 -4.32 26.25
CA ASP A 29 91.95 -3.71 27.54
C ASP A 29 90.53 -4.14 27.92
N ASN A 30 90.39 -4.76 29.09
CA ASN A 30 89.11 -5.20 29.63
C ASN A 30 88.33 -4.00 30.16
N ASP A 31 87.23 -3.65 29.48
CA ASP A 31 85.93 -3.56 30.13
C ASP A 31 84.91 -4.19 29.18
N GLY A 32 84.01 -5.03 29.72
CA GLY A 32 83.16 -5.95 28.93
C GLY A 32 81.96 -5.32 28.23
N ASN A 33 82.11 -4.11 27.65
CA ASN A 33 81.11 -3.49 26.80
C ASN A 33 81.44 -3.75 25.33
N GLU A 34 80.54 -4.41 24.60
CA GLU A 34 80.52 -4.38 23.15
C GLU A 34 80.06 -3.00 22.67
N ASP A 35 80.59 -2.50 21.54
CA ASP A 35 80.16 -1.20 21.00
C ASP A 35 78.71 -1.28 20.50
N VAL A 36 77.89 -0.27 20.82
CA VAL A 36 76.46 -0.24 20.49
C VAL A 36 76.15 0.61 19.26
N ALA A 37 77.04 1.54 18.90
CA ALA A 37 76.83 2.49 17.81
C ALA A 37 78.13 2.83 17.07
N TYR A 38 78.00 3.10 15.77
CA TYR A 38 79.05 3.58 14.89
C TYR A 38 78.62 4.88 14.20
N ALA A 39 79.45 5.92 14.27
CA ALA A 39 79.20 7.20 13.63
C ALA A 39 80.51 7.97 13.39
N ASP A 40 80.58 8.78 12.33
CA ASP A 40 81.75 9.62 12.01
C ASP A 40 83.11 8.89 12.04
N GLY A 41 83.12 7.58 11.70
CA GLY A 41 84.33 6.74 11.71
C GLY A 41 84.76 6.24 13.10
N THR A 42 83.92 6.40 14.12
CA THR A 42 84.19 6.07 15.52
C THR A 42 83.15 5.09 16.06
N TYR A 43 83.59 4.11 16.85
CA TYR A 43 82.72 3.21 17.61
C TYR A 43 82.46 3.75 19.02
N TYR A 44 81.28 3.47 19.55
CA TYR A 44 80.82 3.98 20.83
C TYR A 44 80.17 2.87 21.68
N SER A 45 80.64 2.75 22.93
CA SER A 45 80.15 1.77 23.91
C SER A 45 78.82 2.14 24.59
N THR A 46 78.27 3.33 24.34
CA THR A 46 76.91 3.72 24.72
C THR A 46 76.31 4.67 23.67
N LEU A 47 74.97 4.65 23.52
CA LEU A 47 74.29 5.52 22.56
C LEU A 47 74.39 7.00 22.99
N ASP A 48 74.29 7.31 24.29
CA ASP A 48 74.56 8.64 24.84
C ASP A 48 75.93 9.20 24.43
N ALA A 49 76.98 8.37 24.40
CA ALA A 49 78.31 8.79 24.02
C ALA A 49 78.42 9.12 22.53
N ALA A 50 77.73 8.35 21.66
CA ALA A 50 77.59 8.66 20.25
C ALA A 50 76.81 9.96 20.04
N VAL A 51 75.57 10.01 20.54
CA VAL A 51 74.65 11.14 20.46
C VAL A 51 75.31 12.43 20.96
N ASN A 52 76.08 12.42 22.05
CA ASN A 52 76.78 13.62 22.52
C ASN A 52 77.89 14.06 21.55
N LYS A 53 78.78 13.14 21.13
CA LYS A 53 80.03 13.48 20.40
C LYS A 53 79.87 13.76 18.91
N VAL A 54 78.88 13.18 18.22
CA VAL A 54 78.72 13.36 16.76
C VAL A 54 78.37 14.80 16.38
N LYS A 55 78.64 15.21 15.14
CA LYS A 55 78.27 16.55 14.63
C LYS A 55 76.76 16.66 14.33
N GLU A 56 76.28 17.90 14.17
CA GLU A 56 74.94 18.19 13.61
C GLU A 56 74.82 17.56 12.21
N GLY A 57 73.72 16.84 11.95
CA GLY A 57 73.46 16.15 10.69
C GLY A 57 74.19 14.82 10.51
N ALA A 58 74.66 14.19 11.60
CA ALA A 58 75.29 12.87 11.55
C ALA A 58 74.28 11.72 11.46
N THR A 59 74.67 10.66 10.74
CA THR A 59 74.03 9.35 10.81
C THR A 59 74.74 8.49 11.86
N ILE A 60 73.96 7.83 12.72
CA ILE A 60 74.39 6.87 13.72
C ILE A 60 73.85 5.50 13.30
N GLU A 61 74.75 4.57 12.99
CA GLU A 61 74.43 3.17 12.75
C GLU A 61 74.44 2.43 14.09
N LEU A 62 73.30 1.90 14.51
CA LEU A 62 73.20 1.01 15.65
C LEU A 62 73.78 -0.35 15.28
N LEU A 63 74.50 -0.99 16.21
CA LEU A 63 75.17 -2.28 16.00
C LEU A 63 74.55 -3.42 16.83
N GLN A 64 73.70 -3.05 17.79
CA GLN A 64 72.93 -3.91 18.68
C GLN A 64 71.86 -3.05 19.39
N ASP A 65 70.95 -3.71 20.09
CA ASP A 65 69.94 -3.01 20.89
C ASP A 65 70.59 -2.23 22.04
N CYS A 66 70.08 -1.02 22.33
CA CYS A 66 70.74 -0.09 23.25
C CYS A 66 69.75 0.83 23.98
N GLU A 67 70.23 1.45 25.07
CA GLU A 67 69.48 2.44 25.84
C GLU A 67 69.99 3.85 25.55
N LEU A 68 69.07 4.83 25.55
CA LEU A 68 69.37 6.26 25.53
C LEU A 68 68.81 6.90 26.81
N ALA A 69 69.67 7.57 27.59
CA ALA A 69 69.29 8.18 28.87
C ALA A 69 69.34 9.72 28.89
N THR A 70 69.99 10.35 27.90
CA THR A 70 70.17 11.81 27.81
C THR A 70 69.49 12.39 26.58
N GLY A 71 68.77 13.50 26.74
CA GLY A 71 68.15 14.20 25.62
C GLY A 71 69.18 14.96 24.77
N PHE A 72 68.78 15.30 23.54
CA PHE A 72 69.62 16.06 22.60
C PHE A 72 68.77 16.98 21.73
N ASN A 73 69.39 18.05 21.22
CA ASN A 73 68.75 18.98 20.29
C ASN A 73 69.73 19.29 19.15
N LYS A 74 69.80 18.35 18.19
CA LYS A 74 70.55 18.45 16.93
C LYS A 74 70.05 17.41 15.94
N THR A 75 70.08 17.75 14.66
CA THR A 75 69.72 16.89 13.53
C THR A 75 70.52 15.59 13.57
N LEU A 76 69.84 14.45 13.59
CA LEU A 76 70.44 13.11 13.61
C LEU A 76 69.57 12.11 12.83
N THR A 77 70.22 11.12 12.23
CA THR A 77 69.57 9.94 11.64
C THR A 77 70.06 8.68 12.35
N PHE A 78 69.15 7.83 12.82
CA PHE A 78 69.46 6.52 13.39
C PHE A 78 69.10 5.42 12.38
N THR A 79 70.02 4.47 12.17
CA THR A 79 69.84 3.33 11.26
C THR A 79 70.46 2.05 11.86
N GLY A 80 70.47 0.93 11.13
CA GLY A 80 71.14 -0.31 11.53
C GLY A 80 70.22 -1.47 11.92
N GLY A 81 68.89 -1.26 11.98
CA GLY A 81 67.94 -2.36 12.21
C GLY A 81 67.74 -2.80 13.67
N HIS A 82 68.33 -2.08 14.62
CA HIS A 82 68.30 -2.41 16.05
C HIS A 82 67.36 -1.51 16.87
N LYS A 83 67.11 -1.90 18.12
CA LYS A 83 66.20 -1.20 19.03
C LYS A 83 66.90 -0.15 19.90
N ILE A 84 66.27 1.02 20.02
CA ILE A 84 66.55 2.04 21.03
C ILE A 84 65.48 1.93 22.11
N THR A 85 65.88 1.74 23.37
CA THR A 85 64.98 1.80 24.52
C THR A 85 65.23 3.08 25.31
N ILE A 86 64.17 3.77 25.71
CA ILE A 86 64.24 4.98 26.55
C ILE A 86 63.28 4.77 27.72
N ASN A 87 63.85 4.52 28.91
CA ASN A 87 63.09 4.36 30.17
C ASN A 87 63.31 5.51 31.16
N LYS A 88 63.96 6.59 30.69
CA LYS A 88 64.29 7.78 31.45
C LYS A 88 63.68 9.02 30.83
N GLN A 89 63.31 10.00 31.66
CA GLN A 89 62.90 11.29 31.15
C GLN A 89 64.11 11.99 30.53
N LEU A 90 64.17 11.97 29.20
CA LEU A 90 65.18 12.69 28.43
C LEU A 90 65.05 14.19 28.70
N THR A 91 66.18 14.88 28.82
CA THR A 91 66.25 16.34 29.04
C THR A 91 67.25 16.98 28.09
N SER A 92 66.91 18.13 27.52
CA SER A 92 67.82 18.94 26.68
C SER A 92 67.59 20.43 26.89
N ASP A 93 68.60 21.24 26.54
CA ASP A 93 68.60 22.72 26.63
C ASP A 93 68.28 23.33 28.01
N GLY A 94 68.29 22.52 29.07
CA GLY A 94 68.00 22.93 30.45
C GLY A 94 66.55 22.71 30.89
N GLU A 95 65.69 22.17 30.02
CA GLU A 95 64.30 21.87 30.32
C GLU A 95 64.12 20.50 31.01
N GLY A 96 62.99 20.31 31.69
CA GLY A 96 62.61 19.06 32.36
C GLY A 96 62.13 17.94 31.42
N TRP A 97 62.32 18.12 30.10
CA TRP A 97 61.88 17.24 29.03
C TRP A 97 62.80 17.36 27.81
N MET A 98 62.64 16.51 26.81
CA MET A 98 63.44 16.62 25.58
C MET A 98 62.85 17.70 24.68
N CYS A 99 63.62 18.76 24.46
CA CYS A 99 63.38 19.76 23.43
C CYS A 99 64.09 19.33 22.14
N PHE A 100 63.36 19.23 21.03
CA PHE A 100 63.91 18.94 19.71
C PHE A 100 63.48 19.99 18.67
N GLY A 101 64.45 20.65 18.04
CA GLY A 101 64.22 21.79 17.16
C GLY A 101 64.04 23.12 17.90
N LEU A 102 64.19 23.13 19.22
CA LEU A 102 64.19 24.38 20.00
C LEU A 102 65.32 25.28 19.50
N TYR A 103 64.98 26.56 19.23
CA TYR A 103 65.79 27.59 18.57
C TYR A 103 66.13 27.37 17.08
N ASP A 104 65.89 26.18 16.51
CA ASP A 104 66.05 25.91 15.07
C ASP A 104 65.01 24.88 14.58
N PRO A 105 63.85 25.34 14.07
CA PRO A 105 62.77 24.46 13.61
C PRO A 105 63.11 23.70 12.31
N ASN A 106 64.26 23.97 11.67
CA ASN A 106 64.70 23.24 10.49
C ASN A 106 65.38 21.90 10.84
N ARG A 107 65.56 21.60 12.13
CA ARG A 107 66.19 20.36 12.59
C ARG A 107 65.31 19.15 12.31
N VAL A 108 65.96 18.06 11.91
CA VAL A 108 65.32 16.80 11.52
C VAL A 108 65.86 15.65 12.36
N LEU A 109 64.98 14.95 13.06
CA LEU A 109 65.27 13.67 13.70
C LEU A 109 64.71 12.57 12.80
N THR A 110 65.55 11.63 12.35
CA THR A 110 65.11 10.52 11.49
C THR A 110 65.39 9.18 12.14
N PHE A 111 64.38 8.32 12.21
CA PHE A 111 64.50 6.90 12.51
C PHE A 111 64.29 6.13 11.20
N ASP A 112 65.34 5.47 10.73
CA ASP A 112 65.43 4.83 9.40
C ASP A 112 65.67 3.32 9.55
N GLY A 113 64.58 2.54 9.45
CA GLY A 113 64.58 1.09 9.64
C GLY A 113 64.92 0.60 11.06
N VAL A 114 64.78 1.44 12.11
CA VAL A 114 65.08 1.08 13.52
C VAL A 114 63.81 0.96 14.37
N GLU A 115 63.90 0.26 15.51
CA GLU A 115 62.84 0.25 16.53
C GLU A 115 63.17 1.27 17.64
N VAL A 116 62.17 1.99 18.14
CA VAL A 116 62.28 2.89 19.29
C VAL A 116 61.12 2.62 20.25
N GLU A 117 61.42 2.27 21.49
CA GLU A 117 60.46 2.19 22.58
C GLU A 117 60.77 3.28 23.60
N TRP A 118 59.90 4.27 23.71
CA TRP A 118 60.05 5.41 24.62
C TRP A 118 58.97 5.39 25.68
N ASN A 119 59.34 4.98 26.89
CA ASN A 119 58.47 4.90 28.05
C ASN A 119 58.64 6.14 28.94
N SER A 120 57.53 6.75 29.38
CA SER A 120 57.56 7.83 30.36
C SER A 120 58.11 7.34 31.70
N GLU A 121 58.98 8.13 32.34
CA GLU A 121 59.58 7.72 33.62
C GLU A 121 58.60 7.87 34.79
N VAL A 122 57.97 6.75 35.16
CA VAL A 122 57.00 6.65 36.26
C VAL A 122 57.58 7.25 37.54
N GLY A 123 56.83 8.19 38.13
CA GLY A 123 57.17 8.84 39.40
C GLY A 123 57.72 10.26 39.27
N THR A 124 58.11 10.72 38.08
CA THR A 124 58.92 11.94 37.90
C THR A 124 58.15 13.24 37.57
N ALA A 125 56.84 13.16 37.31
CA ALA A 125 55.95 14.28 36.97
C ALA A 125 56.48 15.30 35.93
N PRO A 126 57.08 14.87 34.81
CA PRO A 126 57.44 15.79 33.74
C PRO A 126 56.17 16.30 33.06
N TRP A 127 56.19 17.54 32.58
CA TRP A 127 55.04 18.06 31.84
C TRP A 127 54.84 17.27 30.54
N LEU A 128 55.89 16.88 29.84
CA LEU A 128 55.81 16.20 28.55
C LEU A 128 57.05 15.32 28.32
N MET A 129 56.97 14.35 27.40
CA MET A 129 58.14 13.53 27.05
C MET A 129 59.02 14.23 26.00
N LEU A 130 58.41 14.70 24.91
CA LEU A 130 59.06 15.39 23.78
C LEU A 130 58.37 16.71 23.41
N SER A 131 59.09 17.83 23.46
CA SER A 131 58.68 19.11 22.87
C SER A 131 59.29 19.22 21.49
N LEU A 132 58.46 19.08 20.47
CA LEU A 132 58.83 19.06 19.07
C LEU A 132 58.61 20.45 18.45
N SER A 133 59.66 21.13 18.04
CA SER A 133 59.60 22.34 17.20
C SER A 133 60.18 22.11 15.80
N GLY A 134 60.86 20.97 15.58
CA GLY A 134 61.41 20.56 14.29
C GLY A 134 60.58 19.46 13.61
N THR A 135 61.26 18.67 12.78
CA THR A 135 60.67 17.54 12.06
C THR A 135 61.10 16.20 12.66
N LEU A 136 60.15 15.28 12.85
CA LEU A 136 60.37 13.88 13.22
C LEU A 136 59.98 12.98 12.05
N ASN A 137 60.96 12.28 11.46
CA ASN A 137 60.75 11.30 10.40
C ASN A 137 60.89 9.87 10.95
N VAL A 138 59.94 9.01 10.59
CA VAL A 138 59.98 7.56 10.84
C VAL A 138 59.77 6.87 9.50
N THR A 139 60.79 6.17 9.01
CA THR A 139 60.86 5.75 7.61
C THR A 139 61.49 4.37 7.40
N ASN A 140 61.23 3.79 6.23
CA ASN A 140 61.78 2.52 5.73
C ASN A 140 61.59 1.34 6.68
N GLY A 141 60.37 1.16 7.20
CA GLY A 141 60.04 0.07 8.12
C GLY A 141 60.46 0.32 9.57
N ALA A 142 60.81 1.55 9.95
CA ALA A 142 61.05 1.89 11.35
C ALA A 142 59.75 1.77 12.17
N LYS A 143 59.90 1.39 13.45
CA LYS A 143 58.80 1.42 14.43
C LYS A 143 59.16 2.35 15.58
N VAL A 144 58.31 3.33 15.88
CA VAL A 144 58.46 4.21 17.05
C VAL A 144 57.21 4.08 17.92
N SER A 145 57.39 3.78 19.19
CA SER A 145 56.32 3.64 20.18
C SER A 145 56.58 4.55 21.38
N PHE A 146 55.61 5.39 21.73
CA PHE A 146 55.59 6.17 22.96
C PHE A 146 54.62 5.55 23.96
N THR A 147 55.03 5.44 25.22
CA THR A 147 54.15 5.04 26.34
C THR A 147 54.02 6.21 27.31
N VAL A 148 52.81 6.76 27.44
CA VAL A 148 52.47 7.84 28.36
C VAL A 148 51.67 7.30 29.56
N ASP A 149 52.34 7.16 30.70
CA ASP A 149 51.73 6.78 31.97
C ASP A 149 51.39 8.06 32.77
N SER A 150 50.10 8.27 33.06
CA SER A 150 49.60 9.39 33.86
C SER A 150 49.58 9.11 35.38
N GLY A 151 49.63 7.84 35.79
CA GLY A 151 49.90 7.34 37.15
C GLY A 151 49.40 8.18 38.34
N SER A 152 50.25 8.36 39.35
CA SER A 152 50.04 9.28 40.48
C SER A 152 50.89 10.55 40.40
N THR A 153 51.99 10.49 39.67
CA THR A 153 52.90 11.60 39.31
C THR A 153 53.43 11.38 37.88
N GLY A 154 52.52 11.05 36.95
CA GLY A 154 52.84 10.72 35.57
C GLY A 154 53.01 11.92 34.63
N SER A 155 53.13 11.64 33.33
CA SER A 155 53.34 12.64 32.27
C SER A 155 52.02 13.19 31.73
N ARG A 156 51.94 14.50 31.46
CA ARG A 156 50.70 15.14 30.95
C ARG A 156 50.48 14.93 29.45
N ASN A 157 51.54 14.86 28.66
CA ASN A 157 51.51 14.70 27.20
C ASN A 157 52.68 13.81 26.75
N ALA A 158 52.50 12.95 25.75
CA ALA A 158 53.62 12.29 25.10
C ALA A 158 54.42 13.31 24.27
N ILE A 159 53.76 13.97 23.30
CA ILE A 159 54.41 14.95 22.42
C ILE A 159 53.69 16.29 22.46
N TYR A 160 54.45 17.36 22.72
CA TYR A 160 54.01 18.74 22.55
C TYR A 160 54.54 19.29 21.22
N MET A 161 53.64 19.59 20.28
CA MET A 161 53.97 20.04 18.94
C MET A 161 53.84 21.55 18.83
N ASN A 162 54.99 22.23 18.71
CA ASN A 162 55.04 23.68 18.54
C ASN A 162 54.66 24.05 17.11
N ALA A 163 54.22 25.30 16.89
CA ALA A 163 53.90 25.79 15.54
C ALA A 163 55.05 25.62 14.53
N GLY A 164 54.76 24.97 13.39
CA GLY A 164 55.71 24.65 12.32
C GLY A 164 56.37 23.26 12.42
N SER A 165 56.09 22.48 13.46
CA SER A 165 56.60 21.11 13.59
C SER A 165 55.86 20.10 12.71
N SER A 166 56.51 18.97 12.40
CA SER A 166 55.89 17.86 11.67
C SER A 166 56.32 16.48 12.17
N ILE A 167 55.42 15.50 12.10
CA ILE A 167 55.70 14.07 12.24
C ILE A 167 55.39 13.41 10.89
N ASN A 168 56.38 12.76 10.28
CA ASN A 168 56.24 12.08 8.99
C ASN A 168 56.53 10.59 9.16
N VAL A 169 55.54 9.74 8.91
CA VAL A 169 55.63 8.27 8.98
C VAL A 169 55.48 7.74 7.57
N SER A 170 56.49 7.05 7.05
CA SER A 170 56.61 6.76 5.61
C SER A 170 57.21 5.39 5.29
N ASN A 171 56.97 4.87 4.09
CA ASN A 171 57.61 3.66 3.55
C ASN A 171 57.47 2.43 4.47
N GLY A 172 56.23 2.03 4.77
CA GLY A 172 55.94 0.82 5.56
C GLY A 172 56.27 0.94 7.05
N SER A 173 56.31 2.14 7.60
CA SER A 173 56.73 2.39 8.99
C SER A 173 55.55 2.48 9.96
N THR A 174 55.83 2.34 11.25
CA THR A 174 54.83 2.33 12.31
C THR A 174 55.11 3.39 13.37
N PHE A 175 54.09 4.17 13.74
CA PHE A 175 54.14 5.12 14.84
C PHE A 175 52.98 4.88 15.80
N GLU A 176 53.29 4.68 17.08
CA GLU A 176 52.32 4.32 18.12
C GLU A 176 52.44 5.24 19.34
N ILE A 177 51.31 5.62 19.93
CA ILE A 177 51.26 6.22 21.27
C ILE A 177 50.24 5.45 22.12
N HIS A 178 50.71 4.85 23.21
CA HIS A 178 49.92 4.07 24.17
C HIS A 178 49.79 4.84 25.50
N GLY A 179 48.56 5.02 25.97
CA GLY A 179 48.24 5.68 27.24
C GLY A 179 47.90 4.70 28.36
N TYR A 180 48.41 4.96 29.56
CA TYR A 180 48.10 4.20 30.77
C TYR A 180 47.68 5.13 31.92
N ASP A 181 46.73 4.66 32.74
CA ASP A 181 46.20 5.41 33.90
C ASP A 181 45.68 6.82 33.59
N THR A 182 45.23 7.06 32.35
CA THR A 182 44.86 8.38 31.81
C THR A 182 43.45 8.86 32.19
N ASP A 183 42.59 7.98 32.70
CA ASP A 183 41.21 8.34 33.07
C ASP A 183 41.17 9.38 34.20
N GLY A 184 40.30 10.38 34.04
CA GLY A 184 40.20 11.54 34.92
C GLY A 184 41.47 12.41 35.03
N LYS A 185 42.51 12.15 34.22
CA LYS A 185 43.83 12.79 34.30
C LYS A 185 44.26 13.35 32.96
N GLU A 186 45.25 14.22 32.98
CA GLU A 186 45.91 14.66 31.76
C GLU A 186 46.95 13.62 31.32
N GLY A 187 46.84 13.13 30.08
CA GLY A 187 47.67 12.06 29.51
C GLY A 187 47.55 12.01 27.99
N GLN A 188 47.80 13.14 27.34
CA GLN A 188 47.48 13.38 25.92
C GLN A 188 48.50 12.71 25.00
N GLY A 189 48.06 12.21 23.83
CA GLY A 189 48.97 11.74 22.79
C GLY A 189 49.77 12.90 22.20
N LEU A 190 49.09 13.77 21.45
CA LEU A 190 49.65 15.03 20.93
C LEU A 190 48.96 16.25 21.55
N GLN A 191 49.72 17.31 21.82
CA GLN A 191 49.19 18.61 22.26
C GLN A 191 49.87 19.72 21.47
N LEU A 192 49.11 20.60 20.82
CA LEU A 192 49.66 21.74 20.07
C LEU A 192 49.48 23.08 20.80
N ASP A 193 50.31 24.06 20.45
CA ASP A 193 50.11 25.49 20.79
C ASP A 193 48.71 25.98 20.36
N LYS A 194 48.33 25.64 19.12
CA LYS A 194 47.14 26.11 18.43
C LYS A 194 46.71 25.13 17.34
N THR A 195 45.40 25.05 17.11
CA THR A 195 44.79 24.24 16.06
C THR A 195 45.37 24.52 14.67
N GLY A 196 45.75 23.45 13.96
CA GLY A 196 46.22 23.49 12.57
C GLY A 196 47.60 24.12 12.37
N THR A 197 48.43 24.28 13.41
CA THR A 197 49.77 24.86 13.28
C THR A 197 50.92 23.85 13.20
N ALA A 198 50.64 22.54 13.19
CA ALA A 198 51.62 21.48 13.00
C ALA A 198 51.02 20.33 12.20
N GLU A 199 51.87 19.46 11.64
CA GLU A 199 51.47 18.45 10.65
C GLU A 199 51.75 17.01 11.09
N VAL A 200 50.86 16.09 10.74
CA VAL A 200 51.10 14.63 10.82
C VAL A 200 50.82 14.02 9.45
N ASN A 201 51.87 13.50 8.82
CA ASN A 201 51.83 12.92 7.48
C ASN A 201 52.11 11.41 7.58
N VAL A 202 51.22 10.57 7.06
CA VAL A 202 51.32 9.10 7.15
C VAL A 202 51.17 8.51 5.75
N THR A 203 52.27 8.03 5.17
CA THR A 203 52.33 7.70 3.73
C THR A 203 52.95 6.34 3.41
N GLY A 204 52.59 5.77 2.26
CA GLY A 204 53.32 4.66 1.63
C GLY A 204 53.30 3.35 2.44
N GLY A 205 52.11 2.86 2.80
CA GLY A 205 51.92 1.59 3.50
C GLY A 205 52.18 1.66 5.01
N SER A 206 52.13 2.85 5.60
CA SER A 206 52.50 3.08 7.01
C SER A 206 51.30 2.97 7.95
N THR A 207 51.58 2.86 9.25
CA THR A 207 50.57 2.77 10.32
C THR A 207 50.80 3.87 11.36
N PHE A 208 49.74 4.57 11.73
CA PHE A 208 49.73 5.52 12.84
C PHE A 208 48.61 5.17 13.83
N LEU A 209 48.95 4.94 15.10
CA LEU A 209 48.02 4.53 16.15
C LEU A 209 48.16 5.41 17.39
N ILE A 210 47.03 5.84 17.95
CA ILE A 210 46.93 6.31 19.33
C ILE A 210 45.88 5.48 20.08
N ASP A 211 46.26 4.92 21.23
CA ASP A 211 45.43 4.02 22.04
C ASP A 211 45.50 4.41 23.53
N GLY A 212 44.39 4.38 24.26
CA GLY A 212 44.33 4.54 25.73
C GLY A 212 44.73 5.91 26.29
N THR A 213 45.10 6.88 25.46
CA THR A 213 45.46 8.24 25.91
C THR A 213 44.25 8.99 26.47
N ASN A 214 44.47 10.08 27.23
CA ASN A 214 43.34 10.92 27.63
C ASN A 214 42.67 11.57 26.43
N ARG A 215 43.46 12.17 25.54
CA ARG A 215 43.00 12.67 24.25
C ARG A 215 44.02 12.27 23.21
N GLY A 216 43.55 11.76 22.07
CA GLY A 216 44.41 11.40 20.96
C GLY A 216 45.28 12.59 20.55
N TYR A 217 44.62 13.70 20.23
CA TYR A 217 45.31 14.97 20.03
C TYR A 217 44.47 16.21 20.38
N VAL A 218 45.13 17.22 20.95
CA VAL A 218 44.54 18.47 21.45
C VAL A 218 45.03 19.66 20.63
N ASN A 219 44.13 20.61 20.34
CA ASN A 219 44.37 21.71 19.40
C ASN A 219 44.84 21.14 18.05
N SER A 220 44.07 20.21 17.46
CA SER A 220 44.58 19.20 16.51
C SER A 220 45.53 19.69 15.40
N PRO A 221 46.49 18.85 14.98
CA PRO A 221 47.29 19.10 13.79
C PRO A 221 46.46 19.03 12.51
N SER A 222 47.09 19.42 11.40
CA SER A 222 46.65 19.02 10.06
C SER A 222 47.15 17.59 9.79
N ILE A 223 46.24 16.67 9.45
CA ILE A 223 46.54 15.25 9.27
C ILE A 223 46.33 14.88 7.79
N TYR A 224 47.34 14.27 7.20
CA TYR A 224 47.31 13.74 5.84
C TYR A 224 47.72 12.26 5.84
N VAL A 225 46.82 11.39 5.39
CA VAL A 225 46.99 9.94 5.33
C VAL A 225 46.90 9.50 3.87
N GLU A 226 47.94 8.87 3.35
CA GLU A 226 48.00 8.40 1.96
C GLU A 226 48.50 6.95 1.88
N ASN A 227 47.78 6.07 1.19
CA ASN A 227 48.17 4.66 1.02
C ASN A 227 48.43 3.94 2.38
N SER A 228 47.74 4.31 3.46
CA SER A 228 48.17 4.00 4.85
C SER A 228 47.00 3.74 5.82
N THR A 229 47.32 3.36 7.06
CA THR A 229 46.34 3.15 8.15
C THR A 229 46.49 4.19 9.25
N PHE A 230 45.37 4.78 9.71
CA PHE A 230 45.34 5.75 10.82
C PHE A 230 44.24 5.41 11.83
N THR A 231 44.60 5.23 13.10
CA THR A 231 43.66 4.81 14.14
C THR A 231 43.81 5.65 15.42
N VAL A 232 42.68 6.12 15.96
CA VAL A 232 42.61 6.69 17.31
C VAL A 232 41.51 6.00 18.10
N GLN A 233 41.89 5.31 19.17
CA GLN A 233 40.96 4.46 19.91
C GLN A 233 41.10 4.54 21.42
N ASN A 234 40.03 4.11 22.10
CA ASN A 234 39.97 3.93 23.56
C ASN A 234 40.39 5.18 24.37
N CYS A 235 40.30 6.39 23.80
CA CYS A 235 40.69 7.59 24.52
C CYS A 235 39.73 7.87 25.68
N THR A 236 40.25 8.26 26.84
CA THR A 236 39.40 8.55 28.04
C THR A 236 38.72 9.93 28.00
N SER A 237 38.88 10.67 26.90
CA SER A 237 38.16 11.87 26.50
C SER A 237 38.07 11.90 24.95
N ASN A 238 38.03 13.08 24.32
CA ASN A 238 37.96 13.21 22.86
C ASN A 238 39.19 12.63 22.16
N ALA A 239 39.00 11.88 21.06
CA ALA A 239 40.08 11.53 20.15
C ALA A 239 40.69 12.78 19.48
N SER A 240 39.85 13.70 18.98
CA SER A 240 40.30 14.99 18.45
C SER A 240 39.44 16.19 18.84
N ASN A 241 39.98 17.40 18.60
CA ASN A 241 39.23 18.66 18.69
C ASN A 241 39.84 19.73 17.76
N GLY A 242 39.29 19.85 16.55
CA GLY A 242 39.70 20.79 15.50
C GLY A 242 40.68 20.22 14.47
N GLY A 243 41.36 21.09 13.74
CA GLY A 243 42.38 20.74 12.73
C GLY A 243 41.78 20.54 11.34
N SER A 244 42.50 19.80 10.48
CA SER A 244 42.00 19.34 9.19
C SER A 244 42.44 17.90 8.97
N PHE A 245 41.58 17.10 8.33
CA PHE A 245 41.84 15.69 8.07
C PHE A 245 41.67 15.39 6.59
N THR A 246 42.60 14.63 6.01
CA THR A 246 42.55 14.18 4.61
C THR A 246 43.07 12.76 4.51
N ALA A 247 42.24 11.85 3.98
CA ALA A 247 42.60 10.47 3.69
C ALA A 247 42.54 10.22 2.17
N VAL A 248 43.56 9.53 1.65
CA VAL A 248 43.69 9.15 0.24
C VAL A 248 44.13 7.69 0.16
N ASN A 249 43.38 6.80 -0.50
CA ASN A 249 43.68 5.37 -0.60
C ASN A 249 44.03 4.71 0.76
N SER A 250 43.25 5.01 1.81
CA SER A 250 43.64 4.74 3.20
C SER A 250 42.49 4.12 4.02
N VAL A 251 42.86 3.51 5.15
CA VAL A 251 41.92 2.98 6.15
C VAL A 251 42.02 3.83 7.42
N VAL A 252 40.90 4.38 7.87
CA VAL A 252 40.85 5.31 9.00
C VAL A 252 39.80 4.89 10.01
N THR A 253 40.15 4.91 11.30
CA THR A 253 39.26 4.45 12.37
C THR A 253 39.33 5.33 13.61
N TYR A 254 38.18 5.83 14.04
CA TYR A 254 37.97 6.51 15.33
C TYR A 254 36.98 5.71 16.15
N GLN A 255 37.44 4.95 17.14
CA GLN A 255 36.58 3.99 17.86
C GLN A 255 36.71 3.98 19.37
N ASN A 256 35.59 3.71 20.06
CA ASN A 256 35.52 3.54 21.52
C ASN A 256 36.06 4.74 22.33
N ASN A 257 36.05 5.95 21.77
CA ASN A 257 36.57 7.12 22.46
C ASN A 257 35.49 7.70 23.39
N ALA A 258 35.88 8.07 24.62
CA ALA A 258 34.94 8.50 25.65
C ALA A 258 34.27 9.85 25.36
N GLY A 259 34.77 10.62 24.39
CA GLY A 259 34.19 11.86 23.88
C GLY A 259 34.00 11.83 22.35
N HIS A 260 34.42 12.86 21.63
CA HIS A 260 34.33 12.87 20.15
C HIS A 260 35.25 11.82 19.52
N GLY A 261 34.82 11.27 18.37
CA GLY A 261 35.68 10.62 17.38
C GLY A 261 36.51 11.66 16.63
N LEU A 262 36.20 11.89 15.35
CA LEU A 262 36.84 12.94 14.56
C LEU A 262 36.06 14.27 14.65
N SER A 263 36.52 15.20 15.47
CA SER A 263 36.18 16.62 15.36
C SER A 263 37.27 17.39 14.60
N ALA A 264 36.90 18.01 13.47
CA ALA A 264 37.78 18.78 12.60
C ALA A 264 37.10 20.04 12.01
N GLY A 265 37.91 20.93 11.42
CA GLY A 265 37.44 22.00 10.54
C GLY A 265 37.00 21.44 9.19
N LYS A 266 37.96 20.83 8.49
CA LYS A 266 37.78 20.21 7.17
C LYS A 266 38.02 18.70 7.24
N VAL A 267 37.17 17.93 6.58
CA VAL A 267 37.32 16.48 6.36
C VAL A 267 37.26 16.19 4.87
N GLU A 268 38.27 15.50 4.33
CA GLU A 268 38.26 14.93 2.97
C GLU A 268 38.57 13.42 3.03
N ILE A 269 37.73 12.62 2.39
CA ILE A 269 37.87 11.17 2.28
C ILE A 269 37.91 10.84 0.77
N ARG A 270 39.02 10.25 0.31
CA ARG A 270 39.27 9.96 -1.11
C ARG A 270 39.74 8.53 -1.33
N ASN A 271 39.05 7.74 -2.15
CA ASN A 271 39.29 6.30 -2.35
C ASN A 271 39.58 5.56 -1.03
N SER A 272 38.87 5.89 0.06
CA SER A 272 39.25 5.49 1.43
C SER A 272 38.08 4.95 2.24
N ASN A 273 38.39 4.07 3.18
CA ASN A 273 37.42 3.53 4.14
C ASN A 273 37.59 4.27 5.47
N PHE A 274 36.54 4.98 5.89
CA PHE A 274 36.53 5.74 7.14
C PHE A 274 35.44 5.20 8.08
N THR A 275 35.80 4.89 9.32
CA THR A 275 34.87 4.41 10.35
C THR A 275 34.94 5.27 11.62
N ALA A 276 33.79 5.77 12.07
CA ALA A 276 33.58 6.35 13.38
C ALA A 276 32.55 5.50 14.16
N ASP A 277 33.03 4.75 15.16
CA ASP A 277 32.24 3.74 15.87
C ASP A 277 32.30 3.91 17.40
N GLN A 278 31.18 3.80 18.11
CA GLN A 278 31.14 3.76 19.59
C GLN A 278 31.83 4.96 20.28
N ASN A 279 31.84 6.14 19.67
CA ASN A 279 32.36 7.36 20.32
C ASN A 279 31.29 7.99 21.22
N GLY A 280 31.66 8.49 22.39
CA GLY A 280 30.71 8.97 23.40
C GLY A 280 29.95 10.25 23.01
N TYR A 281 30.54 11.08 22.16
CA TYR A 281 29.92 12.28 21.57
C TYR A 281 29.89 12.13 20.04
N TYR A 282 29.93 13.22 19.27
CA TYR A 282 30.01 13.18 17.79
C TYR A 282 30.97 12.10 17.28
N GLY A 283 30.49 11.24 16.37
CA GLY A 283 31.35 10.32 15.62
C GLY A 283 32.25 11.09 14.66
N ILE A 284 31.64 11.97 13.85
CA ILE A 284 32.33 12.96 13.02
C ILE A 284 31.69 14.34 13.20
N TYR A 285 32.53 15.37 13.31
CA TYR A 285 32.16 16.77 13.33
C TYR A 285 33.02 17.55 12.32
N ALA A 286 32.39 18.23 11.36
CA ALA A 286 33.04 19.10 10.39
C ALA A 286 32.44 20.51 10.44
N SER A 287 33.29 21.54 10.45
CA SER A 287 32.86 22.93 10.68
C SER A 287 33.21 23.94 9.59
N SER A 288 33.92 23.53 8.54
CA SER A 288 34.25 24.40 7.39
C SER A 288 34.32 23.70 6.02
N GLY A 289 34.22 22.38 5.95
CA GLY A 289 34.20 21.65 4.67
C GLY A 289 34.17 20.13 4.86
N PHE A 290 33.47 19.45 3.96
CA PHE A 290 33.23 18.02 4.02
C PHE A 290 33.19 17.44 2.60
N LEU A 291 34.04 16.45 2.31
CA LEU A 291 34.08 15.75 1.02
C LEU A 291 34.24 14.24 1.23
N VAL A 292 33.40 13.46 0.55
CA VAL A 292 33.56 12.02 0.36
C VAL A 292 33.50 11.77 -1.15
N ASP A 293 34.56 11.18 -1.74
CA ASP A 293 34.60 10.93 -3.18
C ASP A 293 33.90 9.62 -3.60
N SER A 294 33.67 9.52 -4.91
CA SER A 294 33.00 8.41 -5.63
C SER A 294 33.58 7.01 -5.46
N THR A 295 34.64 6.88 -4.66
CA THR A 295 35.35 5.61 -4.42
C THR A 295 35.57 5.33 -2.93
N SER A 296 34.89 6.08 -2.07
CA SER A 296 35.07 6.05 -0.62
C SER A 296 33.86 5.44 0.11
N THR A 297 34.15 4.81 1.25
CA THR A 297 33.14 4.32 2.19
C THR A 297 33.25 5.09 3.50
N LEU A 298 32.12 5.59 4.01
CA LEU A 298 32.00 6.27 5.29
C LEU A 298 30.99 5.54 6.18
N THR A 299 31.43 5.07 7.34
CA THR A 299 30.56 4.44 8.35
C THR A 299 30.58 5.26 9.64
N VAL A 300 29.41 5.67 10.12
CA VAL A 300 29.23 6.46 11.35
C VAL A 300 28.16 5.79 12.22
N THR A 301 28.56 4.95 13.16
CA THR A 301 27.64 4.08 13.89
C THR A 301 27.86 4.04 15.40
N ARG A 302 26.77 3.86 16.18
CA ARG A 302 26.79 3.71 17.65
C ARG A 302 27.45 4.86 18.43
N ASN A 303 27.53 6.06 17.84
CA ASN A 303 28.12 7.22 18.49
C ASN A 303 27.11 7.91 19.42
N SER A 304 27.56 8.92 20.17
CA SER A 304 26.72 9.85 20.93
C SER A 304 26.09 9.34 22.23
N SER A 305 26.56 8.21 22.76
CA SER A 305 26.04 7.59 24.00
C SER A 305 26.11 8.45 25.27
N LYS A 306 26.77 9.62 25.25
CA LYS A 306 27.00 10.49 26.42
C LYS A 306 26.46 11.93 26.29
N GLY A 307 25.59 12.22 25.32
CA GLY A 307 24.86 13.49 25.28
C GLY A 307 24.29 13.86 23.92
N ASP A 308 23.69 15.05 23.86
CA ASP A 308 23.13 15.66 22.65
C ASP A 308 24.23 16.03 21.65
N PHE A 309 24.59 15.05 20.82
CA PHE A 309 25.60 15.13 19.77
C PHE A 309 25.15 14.24 18.62
N ALA A 310 25.12 14.69 17.36
CA ALA A 310 24.76 13.80 16.24
C ALA A 310 25.84 12.76 15.93
N GLY A 311 25.51 11.67 15.23
CA GLY A 311 26.52 10.75 14.68
C GLY A 311 27.48 11.50 13.74
N LEU A 312 26.92 12.13 12.71
CA LEU A 312 27.59 13.04 11.78
C LEU A 312 27.05 14.47 11.96
N LYS A 313 27.94 15.40 12.34
CA LYS A 313 27.61 16.82 12.51
C LYS A 313 28.29 17.70 11.47
N LEU A 314 27.48 18.36 10.63
CA LEU A 314 27.92 19.31 9.62
C LEU A 314 27.42 20.71 10.00
N THR A 315 28.31 21.63 10.38
CA THR A 315 27.88 22.96 10.85
C THR A 315 27.62 23.94 9.69
N GLY A 316 27.00 25.09 9.99
CA GLY A 316 26.77 26.16 9.00
C GLY A 316 28.02 26.81 8.41
N GLY A 317 29.22 26.43 8.84
CA GLY A 317 30.47 26.78 8.14
C GLY A 317 30.80 25.85 6.96
N VAL A 318 30.14 24.70 6.83
CA VAL A 318 30.19 23.83 5.64
C VAL A 318 29.29 24.46 4.57
N THR A 319 29.89 25.10 3.57
CA THR A 319 29.16 25.89 2.54
C THR A 319 29.03 25.22 1.18
N ASP A 320 29.77 24.13 0.99
CA ASP A 320 30.01 23.40 -0.25
C ASP A 320 30.31 21.92 0.07
N GLY A 321 29.61 21.36 1.07
CA GLY A 321 29.73 19.96 1.45
C GLY A 321 29.26 19.04 0.32
N LYS A 322 30.03 17.99 0.02
CA LYS A 322 29.76 17.11 -1.12
C LYS A 322 30.04 15.65 -0.78
N ILE A 323 29.09 14.78 -1.12
CA ILE A 323 29.29 13.34 -1.23
C ILE A 323 29.07 13.01 -2.71
N GLU A 324 30.09 12.47 -3.37
CA GLU A 324 30.04 12.21 -4.81
C GLU A 324 29.35 10.90 -5.15
N LYS A 325 28.69 10.85 -6.32
CA LYS A 325 28.05 9.65 -6.88
C LYS A 325 28.94 8.40 -6.75
N ASP A 326 28.34 7.24 -6.49
CA ASP A 326 28.98 5.94 -6.27
C ASP A 326 29.74 5.80 -4.92
N ALA A 327 29.77 6.84 -4.06
CA ALA A 327 30.20 6.71 -2.67
C ALA A 327 29.20 5.90 -1.83
N VAL A 328 29.69 5.25 -0.77
CA VAL A 328 28.87 4.49 0.20
C VAL A 328 28.90 5.17 1.56
N VAL A 329 27.74 5.52 2.10
CA VAL A 329 27.60 6.24 3.38
C VAL A 329 26.57 5.57 4.28
N THR A 330 27.02 5.03 5.41
CA THR A 330 26.18 4.33 6.39
C THR A 330 26.20 5.10 7.71
N ILE A 331 25.03 5.55 8.18
CA ILE A 331 24.85 6.31 9.42
C ILE A 331 23.78 5.61 10.28
N THR A 332 24.16 4.70 11.16
CA THR A 332 23.20 3.83 11.86
C THR A 332 23.42 3.75 13.37
N ASP A 333 22.37 3.37 14.12
CA ASP A 333 22.47 3.00 15.54
C ASP A 333 23.03 4.10 16.47
N ASN A 334 23.10 5.36 16.05
CA ASN A 334 23.65 6.43 16.87
C ASN A 334 22.63 6.81 17.97
N TYR A 335 23.12 7.08 19.19
CA TYR A 335 22.29 7.39 20.37
C TYR A 335 21.83 8.87 20.43
N CYS A 336 21.65 9.46 19.25
CA CYS A 336 21.12 10.80 18.95
C CYS A 336 20.85 10.86 17.43
N SER A 337 20.51 12.02 16.87
CA SER A 337 20.37 12.22 15.42
C SER A 337 21.51 11.59 14.61
N GLY A 338 21.21 10.79 13.60
CA GLY A 338 22.20 10.21 12.69
C GLY A 338 23.01 11.29 11.99
N LEU A 339 22.33 12.09 11.16
CA LEU A 339 22.87 13.27 10.48
C LEU A 339 22.26 14.55 11.06
N SER A 340 23.08 15.44 11.63
CA SER A 340 22.65 16.82 11.90
C SER A 340 23.34 17.79 10.96
N ASN A 341 22.54 18.38 10.06
CA ASN A 341 23.00 19.38 9.10
C ASN A 341 22.59 20.80 9.51
N ASN A 342 23.56 21.70 9.51
CA ASN A 342 23.35 23.14 9.60
C ASN A 342 23.96 23.91 8.40
N GLY A 343 24.62 23.21 7.47
CA GLY A 343 25.34 23.77 6.33
C GLY A 343 24.68 23.44 4.99
N LYS A 344 25.43 23.66 3.91
CA LYS A 344 25.02 23.32 2.54
C LYS A 344 25.76 22.06 2.10
N VAL A 345 24.99 21.00 1.86
CA VAL A 345 25.50 19.65 1.64
C VAL A 345 24.69 18.98 0.55
N VAL A 346 25.39 18.45 -0.46
CA VAL A 346 24.78 17.66 -1.54
C VAL A 346 25.36 16.25 -1.47
N PHE A 347 24.47 15.28 -1.29
CA PHE A 347 24.71 13.90 -1.70
C PHE A 347 24.27 13.84 -3.17
N GLU A 348 25.20 13.50 -4.08
CA GLU A 348 24.89 13.39 -5.51
C GLU A 348 24.02 12.16 -5.82
N GLU A 349 23.29 12.21 -6.93
CA GLU A 349 22.38 11.13 -7.34
C GLU A 349 23.11 9.79 -7.58
N GLY A 350 22.61 8.72 -6.95
CA GLY A 350 23.26 7.41 -6.86
C GLY A 350 24.47 7.38 -5.91
N VAL A 351 24.34 8.03 -4.74
CA VAL A 351 25.14 7.71 -3.55
C VAL A 351 24.40 6.65 -2.76
N ASP A 352 25.06 5.54 -2.43
CA ASP A 352 24.51 4.50 -1.57
C ASP A 352 24.44 5.03 -0.12
N LEU A 353 23.29 5.61 0.25
CA LEU A 353 23.06 6.29 1.53
C LEU A 353 22.08 5.48 2.38
N THR A 354 22.52 5.05 3.57
CA THR A 354 21.67 4.42 4.59
C THR A 354 21.69 5.21 5.89
N ILE A 355 20.52 5.60 6.39
CA ILE A 355 20.32 6.25 7.68
C ILE A 355 19.17 5.56 8.42
N THR A 356 19.47 4.60 9.31
CA THR A 356 18.47 3.78 10.01
C THR A 356 18.87 3.49 11.47
N GLY A 357 17.90 3.23 12.35
CA GLY A 357 18.14 2.84 13.74
C GLY A 357 18.75 3.94 14.64
N ASN A 358 18.79 5.20 14.19
CA ASN A 358 19.32 6.30 15.00
C ASN A 358 18.25 6.82 15.98
N TYR A 359 18.61 6.98 17.25
CA TYR A 359 17.66 7.24 18.33
C TYR A 359 17.95 8.56 19.06
N ASN A 360 17.21 9.62 18.73
CA ASN A 360 17.26 10.91 19.40
C ASN A 360 16.20 11.02 20.51
N ASP A 361 16.65 10.88 21.75
CA ASP A 361 15.93 11.21 23.00
C ASP A 361 16.64 12.33 23.79
N LYS A 362 17.61 12.99 23.17
CA LYS A 362 18.51 13.96 23.80
C LYS A 362 18.09 15.40 23.49
N GLY A 363 18.57 16.34 24.30
CA GLY A 363 18.31 17.78 24.14
C GLY A 363 17.08 18.29 24.92
N THR A 364 16.71 19.56 24.70
CA THR A 364 15.46 20.17 25.24
C THR A 364 14.27 19.95 24.32
N THR A 365 14.54 19.81 23.03
CA THR A 365 13.63 19.46 21.94
C THR A 365 14.41 18.46 21.09
N SER A 366 13.83 17.28 20.85
CA SER A 366 14.55 16.12 20.34
C SER A 366 14.00 15.76 18.97
N ASN A 367 14.59 16.35 17.94
CA ASN A 367 14.05 16.37 16.58
C ASN A 367 15.00 15.68 15.61
N GLY A 368 14.48 15.00 14.58
CA GLY A 368 15.29 14.39 13.52
C GLY A 368 16.14 13.23 14.04
N GLY A 369 15.54 12.06 14.22
CA GLY A 369 16.26 10.83 14.60
C GLY A 369 17.23 10.40 13.49
N GLY A 370 16.74 10.31 12.25
CA GLY A 370 17.58 10.10 11.08
C GLY A 370 18.33 11.37 10.70
N ILE A 371 17.57 12.41 10.31
CA ILE A 371 18.08 13.69 9.81
C ILE A 371 17.52 14.86 10.61
N TYR A 372 18.41 15.65 11.22
CA TYR A 372 18.09 16.93 11.84
C TYR A 372 18.69 18.09 11.02
N ASN A 373 17.92 18.61 10.05
CA ASN A 373 18.28 19.71 9.16
C ASN A 373 17.76 21.05 9.71
N SER A 374 18.60 21.77 10.45
CA SER A 374 18.12 22.84 11.36
C SER A 374 18.84 24.20 11.29
N GLY A 375 19.84 24.34 10.43
CA GLY A 375 20.60 25.60 10.32
C GLY A 375 19.83 26.69 9.56
N ALA A 376 20.02 27.95 9.97
CA ALA A 376 19.36 29.13 9.37
C ALA A 376 19.71 29.41 7.88
N ALA A 377 20.63 28.64 7.31
CA ALA A 377 20.95 28.62 5.89
C ALA A 377 21.27 27.18 5.43
N ALA A 378 20.75 26.18 6.15
CA ALA A 378 20.99 24.78 5.85
C ALA A 378 20.26 24.40 4.56
N ASN A 379 20.94 23.66 3.71
CA ASN A 379 20.42 23.16 2.46
C ASN A 379 20.99 21.75 2.27
N LEU A 380 20.12 20.74 2.27
CA LEU A 380 20.49 19.34 2.19
C LEU A 380 19.82 18.72 0.97
N THR A 381 20.60 18.17 0.06
CA THR A 381 20.09 17.35 -1.05
C THR A 381 20.50 15.90 -0.81
N LEU A 382 19.52 15.01 -0.86
CA LEU A 382 19.65 13.55 -0.76
C LEU A 382 19.48 12.93 -2.15
N PRO A 383 20.02 11.73 -2.41
CA PRO A 383 19.79 11.00 -3.66
C PRO A 383 18.40 10.36 -3.66
N SER A 384 17.87 10.00 -4.84
CA SER A 384 16.53 9.41 -4.96
C SER A 384 16.39 8.02 -4.34
N ASP A 385 17.50 7.28 -4.24
CA ASP A 385 17.61 5.93 -3.67
C ASP A 385 18.06 5.91 -2.19
N ALA A 386 17.92 7.04 -1.47
CA ALA A 386 18.30 7.13 -0.05
C ALA A 386 17.43 6.24 0.85
N VAL A 387 18.07 5.36 1.63
CA VAL A 387 17.39 4.47 2.58
C VAL A 387 17.30 5.15 3.95
N ILE A 388 16.12 5.65 4.32
CA ILE A 388 15.89 6.44 5.53
C ILE A 388 14.54 6.02 6.17
N TYR A 389 14.60 5.15 7.17
CA TYR A 389 13.45 4.67 7.93
C TYR A 389 13.90 4.09 9.28
N ASN A 390 12.96 3.81 10.18
CA ASN A 390 13.18 3.24 11.51
C ASN A 390 14.25 4.02 12.32
N ASN A 391 14.23 5.34 12.20
CA ASN A 391 14.90 6.23 13.14
C ASN A 391 13.85 6.81 14.10
N HIS A 392 14.32 7.32 15.24
CA HIS A 392 13.44 7.67 16.37
C HIS A 392 13.80 9.04 16.93
N ALA A 393 12.81 9.88 17.18
CA ALA A 393 12.93 11.22 17.73
C ALA A 393 11.89 11.44 18.82
N LYS A 394 12.26 11.96 19.99
CA LYS A 394 11.30 12.13 21.10
C LYS A 394 10.28 13.27 20.90
N THR A 395 10.61 14.29 20.11
CA THR A 395 9.75 15.50 19.97
C THR A 395 9.07 15.58 18.61
N ALA A 396 9.80 15.45 17.50
CA ALA A 396 9.24 15.53 16.15
C ALA A 396 10.22 15.02 15.07
N GLY A 397 9.70 14.32 14.06
CA GLY A 397 10.43 13.89 12.88
C GLY A 397 11.42 12.78 13.21
N ASP A 398 10.90 11.58 13.42
CA ASP A 398 11.62 10.33 13.60
C ASP A 398 12.73 10.17 12.55
N ASP A 399 12.37 10.27 11.26
CA ASP A 399 13.31 10.08 10.16
C ASP A 399 13.84 11.40 9.61
N ILE A 400 12.95 12.37 9.33
CA ILE A 400 13.32 13.65 8.73
C ILE A 400 12.73 14.81 9.52
N PHE A 401 13.59 15.71 10.00
CA PHE A 401 13.19 17.02 10.50
C PHE A 401 13.87 18.14 9.70
N ASN A 402 13.07 18.98 9.04
CA ASN A 402 13.50 20.22 8.39
C ASN A 402 12.91 21.44 9.11
N ASN A 403 13.77 22.34 9.57
CA ASN A 403 13.39 23.56 10.30
C ASN A 403 12.86 24.65 9.34
N THR A 404 12.06 25.60 9.86
CA THR A 404 11.40 26.71 9.13
C THR A 404 12.35 27.64 8.34
N THR A 405 13.66 27.53 8.52
CA THR A 405 14.69 28.33 7.82
C THR A 405 15.67 27.46 7.03
N SER A 406 15.40 26.17 6.93
CA SER A 406 16.23 25.16 6.27
C SER A 406 15.55 24.65 5.00
N THR A 407 16.36 24.14 4.08
CA THR A 407 15.89 23.50 2.85
C THR A 407 16.34 22.04 2.83
N ILE A 408 15.44 21.14 2.45
CA ILE A 408 15.76 19.74 2.18
C ILE A 408 15.17 19.31 0.83
N THR A 409 15.87 18.44 0.10
CA THR A 409 15.42 17.79 -1.12
C THR A 409 15.58 16.28 -0.94
N PHE A 410 14.50 15.52 -1.11
CA PHE A 410 14.41 14.08 -0.81
C PHE A 410 13.31 13.40 -1.65
N SER A 411 13.34 12.07 -1.76
CA SER A 411 12.41 11.23 -2.51
C SER A 411 11.23 10.69 -1.68
N GLN A 412 10.26 10.07 -2.37
CA GLN A 412 9.31 9.12 -1.76
C GLN A 412 10.05 7.98 -1.01
N VAL A 413 9.32 7.24 -0.16
CA VAL A 413 9.86 6.05 0.52
C VAL A 413 10.26 4.96 -0.47
N GLY A 414 11.19 4.09 -0.09
CA GLY A 414 11.60 2.95 -0.91
C GLY A 414 10.72 1.72 -0.71
N SER A 415 10.68 0.85 -1.72
CA SER A 415 9.91 -0.39 -1.66
C SER A 415 10.54 -1.44 -0.74
N GLY A 416 9.68 -2.20 -0.05
CA GLY A 416 10.11 -3.31 0.82
C GLY A 416 10.78 -2.87 2.12
N TRP A 417 10.48 -1.65 2.59
CA TRP A 417 10.81 -1.22 3.95
C TRP A 417 9.70 -1.68 4.91
N GLU A 418 10.09 -1.99 6.16
CA GLU A 418 9.25 -2.62 7.19
C GLU A 418 9.44 -1.82 8.49
N LEU A 419 8.34 -1.35 9.08
CA LEU A 419 8.34 -0.42 10.21
C LEU A 419 8.64 -1.15 11.53
N ASP A 420 9.59 -0.65 12.34
CA ASP A 420 10.00 -1.34 13.58
C ASP A 420 9.05 -1.16 14.77
N ASP A 421 8.01 -0.35 14.63
CA ASP A 421 6.94 -0.17 15.63
C ASP A 421 5.90 -1.32 15.59
N CYS A 422 5.60 -1.86 14.39
CA CYS A 422 4.46 -2.76 14.14
C CYS A 422 4.73 -3.97 13.20
N ASP A 423 5.92 -4.05 12.58
CA ASP A 423 6.26 -5.03 11.51
C ASP A 423 5.41 -4.88 10.21
N HIS A 424 4.72 -3.75 10.00
CA HIS A 424 3.96 -3.47 8.77
C HIS A 424 4.84 -2.88 7.66
N ALA A 425 4.39 -3.00 6.41
CA ALA A 425 5.08 -2.41 5.26
C ALA A 425 4.95 -0.88 5.27
N ILE A 426 6.04 -0.17 5.03
CA ILE A 426 6.03 1.29 4.88
C ILE A 426 5.50 1.64 3.48
N ASP A 427 4.43 2.44 3.41
CA ASP A 427 3.79 2.90 2.17
C ASP A 427 4.10 4.38 1.85
N GLY A 428 4.43 5.20 2.86
CA GLY A 428 4.50 6.65 2.71
C GLY A 428 5.32 7.40 3.75
N TRP A 429 5.43 8.72 3.53
CA TRP A 429 5.96 9.68 4.49
C TRP A 429 4.80 10.31 5.25
N TYR A 430 4.79 10.25 6.58
CA TYR A 430 3.69 10.77 7.40
C TYR A 430 4.12 11.94 8.28
N ASP A 431 3.20 12.88 8.54
CA ASP A 431 3.42 13.98 9.47
C ASP A 431 3.72 13.46 10.86
N ASP A 432 4.84 13.91 11.39
CA ASP A 432 5.39 13.47 12.67
C ASP A 432 5.81 14.69 13.50
N SER A 433 4.94 15.69 13.51
CA SER A 433 5.14 17.01 14.12
C SER A 433 4.94 17.02 15.64
N GLU A 434 5.50 18.02 16.33
CA GLU A 434 5.35 18.13 17.79
C GLU A 434 3.87 18.35 18.17
N GLY A 435 3.27 17.40 18.89
CA GLY A 435 1.84 17.38 19.21
C GLY A 435 0.95 16.66 18.19
N SER A 436 1.54 16.23 17.07
CA SER A 436 0.90 15.56 15.93
C SER A 436 1.87 14.49 15.41
N ARG A 437 2.22 13.55 16.29
CA ARG A 437 3.11 12.42 16.01
C ARG A 437 2.34 11.36 15.22
N TRP A 438 3.01 10.62 14.34
CA TRP A 438 2.34 9.55 13.61
C TRP A 438 1.81 8.47 14.56
N GLU A 439 0.58 8.04 14.31
CA GLU A 439 -0.11 6.95 15.01
C GLU A 439 -1.19 6.40 14.05
N ALA A 440 -1.05 5.14 13.64
CA ALA A 440 -1.98 4.47 12.73
C ALA A 440 -2.59 3.18 13.32
N ASP A 441 -2.09 2.71 14.47
CA ASP A 441 -2.45 1.43 15.06
C ASP A 441 -3.46 1.59 16.23
N THR A 442 -3.52 2.77 16.84
CA THR A 442 -4.37 3.05 18.01
C THR A 442 -5.07 4.41 17.96
N GLU A 443 -6.37 4.46 18.25
CA GLU A 443 -7.10 5.72 18.36
C GLU A 443 -6.58 6.64 19.50
N PRO A 444 -6.57 7.98 19.31
CA PRO A 444 -6.97 8.69 18.11
C PRO A 444 -5.86 8.67 17.04
N TYR A 445 -6.22 8.32 15.81
CA TYR A 445 -5.28 8.23 14.69
C TYR A 445 -4.71 9.59 14.29
N HIS A 446 -3.45 9.59 13.86
CA HIS A 446 -2.78 10.69 13.16
C HIS A 446 -1.88 10.13 12.06
N ALA A 447 -2.49 9.66 10.97
CA ALA A 447 -1.80 9.15 9.79
C ALA A 447 -1.94 10.13 8.60
N VAL A 448 -1.46 11.37 8.78
CA VAL A 448 -1.53 12.41 7.72
C VAL A 448 -0.34 12.28 6.77
N GLU A 449 -0.58 11.76 5.57
CA GLU A 449 0.45 11.54 4.55
C GLU A 449 1.00 12.86 3.96
N PHE A 450 2.31 12.88 3.66
CA PHE A 450 3.00 13.93 2.92
C PHE A 450 3.10 13.52 1.44
N THR A 451 2.24 14.07 0.59
CA THR A 451 2.12 13.72 -0.83
C THR A 451 2.81 14.68 -1.81
N ALA A 452 3.53 15.70 -1.30
CA ALA A 452 3.98 16.84 -2.11
C ALA A 452 5.28 16.60 -2.91
N PHE A 453 5.30 15.56 -3.76
CA PHE A 453 6.43 15.18 -4.62
C PHE A 453 6.30 15.66 -6.07
N ASP A 454 7.42 15.85 -6.76
CA ASP A 454 7.45 16.07 -8.21
C ASP A 454 7.28 14.74 -8.93
N ALA A 455 6.09 14.53 -9.46
CA ALA A 455 5.68 13.43 -10.31
C ALA A 455 6.73 12.88 -11.29
N LEU A 456 7.51 13.74 -11.95
CA LEU A 456 8.41 13.30 -13.03
C LEU A 456 9.67 12.62 -12.50
N ASN A 457 10.00 12.82 -11.22
CA ASN A 457 11.26 12.34 -10.64
C ASN A 457 11.15 11.80 -9.20
N GLY A 458 9.96 11.81 -8.59
CA GLY A 458 9.72 11.31 -7.24
C GLY A 458 10.32 12.16 -6.11
N MET A 459 10.91 13.33 -6.41
CA MET A 459 11.59 14.18 -5.42
C MET A 459 10.75 15.39 -5.03
N THR A 460 10.84 15.81 -3.77
CA THR A 460 10.31 17.10 -3.30
C THR A 460 11.44 18.06 -2.94
N THR A 461 11.14 19.35 -2.80
CA THR A 461 12.03 20.31 -2.13
C THR A 461 11.24 21.17 -1.15
N VAL A 462 11.50 20.96 0.13
CA VAL A 462 10.81 21.59 1.25
C VAL A 462 11.64 22.72 1.83
N THR A 463 11.03 23.90 1.98
CA THR A 463 11.65 25.09 2.59
C THR A 463 10.91 25.60 3.83
N ARG A 464 10.05 24.78 4.42
CA ARG A 464 9.20 25.08 5.58
C ARG A 464 9.48 24.11 6.73
N LEU A 465 8.86 24.34 7.89
CA LEU A 465 8.83 23.33 8.95
C LEU A 465 8.14 22.07 8.39
N THR A 466 8.81 20.93 8.55
CA THR A 466 8.33 19.60 8.13
C THR A 466 9.05 18.57 8.98
N ALA A 467 8.28 17.70 9.62
CA ALA A 467 8.73 16.61 10.46
C ALA A 467 8.03 15.36 9.95
N LEU A 468 8.79 14.33 9.59
CA LEU A 468 8.27 13.14 8.92
C LEU A 468 8.85 11.85 9.53
N LYS A 469 8.00 10.82 9.53
CA LYS A 469 8.33 9.41 9.76
C LYS A 469 8.03 8.64 8.46
N ALA A 470 8.86 7.68 8.10
CA ALA A 470 8.53 6.69 7.08
C ALA A 470 7.65 5.62 7.75
N ALA A 471 6.38 5.51 7.37
CA ALA A 471 5.39 4.70 8.09
C ALA A 471 4.27 4.21 7.15
N HIS A 472 3.13 3.79 7.72
CA HIS A 472 1.94 3.37 6.98
C HIS A 472 0.70 4.20 7.30
N GLY A 473 -0.31 4.16 6.42
CA GLY A 473 -1.65 4.67 6.70
C GLY A 473 -2.40 3.83 7.74
N VAL A 474 -3.56 4.29 8.23
CA VAL A 474 -4.44 3.44 9.06
C VAL A 474 -4.86 2.22 8.23
N GLU A 475 -4.62 1.01 8.75
CA GLU A 475 -5.00 -0.23 8.03
C GLU A 475 -6.52 -0.27 7.80
N PRO A 476 -7.00 -0.51 6.56
CA PRO A 476 -8.43 -0.57 6.30
C PRO A 476 -9.10 -1.75 7.01
N ILE A 477 -10.22 -1.51 7.70
CA ILE A 477 -11.02 -2.57 8.29
C ILE A 477 -11.74 -3.35 7.19
N ASP A 478 -11.59 -4.67 7.19
CA ASP A 478 -12.24 -5.56 6.22
C ASP A 478 -13.69 -5.88 6.61
N PRO A 479 -14.60 -6.06 5.63
CA PRO A 479 -16.01 -6.33 5.93
C PRO A 479 -16.20 -7.64 6.70
N GLY A 480 -16.85 -7.54 7.86
CA GLY A 480 -17.14 -8.69 8.74
C GLY A 480 -16.06 -9.01 9.78
N GLU A 481 -14.94 -8.28 9.82
CA GLU A 481 -14.00 -8.37 10.96
C GLU A 481 -14.58 -7.75 12.23
N VAL A 482 -15.28 -6.63 12.07
CA VAL A 482 -16.08 -5.97 13.10
C VAL A 482 -17.58 -6.06 12.74
N PRO A 483 -18.50 -6.03 13.72
CA PRO A 483 -19.94 -5.98 13.44
C PRO A 483 -20.32 -4.77 12.56
N GLU A 484 -21.27 -4.93 11.64
CA GLU A 484 -21.72 -3.83 10.76
C GLU A 484 -22.29 -2.63 11.54
N ASP A 485 -22.81 -2.85 12.75
CA ASP A 485 -23.27 -1.80 13.67
C ASP A 485 -22.12 -1.08 14.41
N THR A 486 -20.86 -1.39 14.07
CA THR A 486 -19.65 -0.68 14.53
C THR A 486 -18.85 -0.03 13.40
N TRP A 487 -19.33 -0.05 12.16
CA TRP A 487 -18.74 0.77 11.09
C TRP A 487 -19.08 2.24 11.35
N GLU A 488 -18.08 3.12 11.25
CA GLU A 488 -18.31 4.56 11.42
C GLU A 488 -19.03 5.12 10.20
N THR A 489 -18.71 4.61 9.00
CA THR A 489 -19.28 5.13 7.75
C THR A 489 -20.10 4.09 7.00
N SER A 490 -21.43 4.29 6.98
CA SER A 490 -22.32 3.49 6.13
C SER A 490 -21.93 3.64 4.65
N LYS A 491 -21.72 2.51 3.96
CA LYS A 491 -21.32 2.46 2.55
C LYS A 491 -21.72 1.12 1.92
N SER A 492 -21.93 1.09 0.60
CA SER A 492 -22.17 -0.16 -0.13
C SER A 492 -21.60 -0.12 -1.54
N LYS A 493 -21.20 -1.28 -2.04
CA LYS A 493 -20.81 -1.50 -3.44
C LYS A 493 -21.70 -2.59 -4.01
N THR A 494 -22.19 -2.41 -5.25
CA THR A 494 -23.03 -3.42 -5.92
C THR A 494 -22.61 -3.61 -7.36
N ALA A 495 -22.77 -4.81 -7.91
CA ALA A 495 -22.53 -5.11 -9.31
C ALA A 495 -23.73 -5.83 -9.95
N THR A 496 -23.98 -5.55 -11.22
CA THR A 496 -24.86 -6.37 -12.06
C THR A 496 -24.12 -7.63 -12.52
N ASN A 497 -24.82 -8.75 -12.71
CA ASN A 497 -24.19 -9.91 -13.33
C ASN A 497 -23.80 -9.61 -14.79
N LEU A 498 -22.78 -10.29 -15.30
CA LEU A 498 -22.28 -10.09 -16.66
C LEU A 498 -23.41 -10.22 -17.71
N ASP A 499 -23.40 -9.29 -18.65
CA ASP A 499 -24.25 -9.30 -19.83
C ASP A 499 -23.64 -10.08 -21.02
N ALA A 500 -24.27 -10.01 -22.18
CA ALA A 500 -23.85 -10.73 -23.38
C ALA A 500 -22.56 -10.19 -24.03
N ASP A 501 -22.13 -8.98 -23.66
CA ASP A 501 -20.86 -8.37 -24.07
C ASP A 501 -19.78 -8.57 -22.97
N TYR A 502 -20.09 -9.34 -21.92
CA TYR A 502 -19.29 -9.55 -20.71
C TYR A 502 -18.97 -8.27 -19.93
N GLN A 503 -19.92 -7.34 -19.90
CA GLN A 503 -19.82 -6.11 -19.11
C GLN A 503 -20.63 -6.21 -17.81
N SER A 504 -20.18 -5.49 -16.79
CA SER A 504 -20.86 -5.35 -15.50
C SER A 504 -20.88 -3.88 -15.09
N GLN A 505 -22.08 -3.35 -14.83
CA GLN A 505 -22.24 -2.07 -14.15
C GLN A 505 -22.04 -2.25 -12.65
N VAL A 506 -21.15 -1.43 -12.08
CA VAL A 506 -20.76 -1.41 -10.66
C VAL A 506 -21.10 -0.04 -10.07
N THR A 507 -21.75 -0.02 -8.91
CA THR A 507 -22.18 1.19 -8.22
C THR A 507 -21.60 1.25 -6.81
N LEU A 508 -20.82 2.29 -6.52
CA LEU A 508 -20.44 2.71 -5.17
C LEU A 508 -21.54 3.63 -4.60
N SER A 509 -21.84 3.53 -3.31
CA SER A 509 -22.88 4.35 -2.67
C SER A 509 -22.53 4.77 -1.23
N LEU A 510 -22.78 6.04 -0.94
CA LEU A 510 -22.58 6.69 0.35
C LEU A 510 -23.86 7.49 0.71
N PRO A 511 -24.65 7.10 1.73
CA PRO A 511 -24.55 5.85 2.50
C PRO A 511 -25.08 4.62 1.73
N ALA A 512 -25.06 3.46 2.38
CA ALA A 512 -25.73 2.25 1.89
C ALA A 512 -27.27 2.41 1.85
N GLU A 513 -27.94 1.75 0.89
CA GLU A 513 -29.41 1.77 0.73
C GLU A 513 -30.18 1.27 1.98
N SER A 514 -29.56 0.38 2.77
CA SER A 514 -30.15 -0.17 4.00
C SER A 514 -30.13 0.80 5.17
N TYR A 515 -29.29 1.84 5.14
CA TYR A 515 -29.01 2.71 6.28
C TYR A 515 -30.11 3.73 6.53
N LYS A 516 -30.51 3.86 7.79
CA LYS A 516 -31.55 4.79 8.26
C LYS A 516 -31.09 5.42 9.58
N PRO A 517 -30.47 6.60 9.54
CA PRO A 517 -30.00 7.27 10.76
C PRO A 517 -31.18 7.70 11.64
N SER A 518 -30.92 7.84 12.93
CA SER A 518 -31.84 8.46 13.87
C SER A 518 -31.08 9.31 14.86
N VAL A 519 -31.45 10.57 14.99
CA VAL A 519 -30.65 11.57 15.69
C VAL A 519 -31.40 12.05 16.93
N ASP A 520 -30.81 11.83 18.10
CA ASP A 520 -31.29 12.35 19.38
C ASP A 520 -30.51 13.63 19.73
N VAL A 521 -31.18 14.79 19.71
CA VAL A 521 -30.60 16.09 20.04
C VAL A 521 -31.12 16.58 21.38
N VAL A 522 -30.25 17.07 22.27
CA VAL A 522 -30.67 17.89 23.42
C VAL A 522 -30.07 19.28 23.34
N MET A 523 -30.94 20.29 23.18
CA MET A 523 -30.56 21.70 23.27
C MET A 523 -30.53 22.13 24.74
N VAL A 524 -29.39 22.62 25.21
CA VAL A 524 -29.13 23.07 26.57
C VAL A 524 -28.93 24.59 26.55
N ILE A 525 -30.02 25.31 26.73
CA ILE A 525 -30.10 26.75 26.51
C ILE A 525 -29.97 27.50 27.84
N ASP A 526 -28.95 28.34 27.95
CA ASP A 526 -28.83 29.32 29.02
C ASP A 526 -30.00 30.31 28.95
N VAL A 527 -30.68 30.51 30.08
CA VAL A 527 -31.76 31.50 30.20
C VAL A 527 -31.50 32.48 31.35
N SER A 528 -30.25 32.58 31.80
CA SER A 528 -29.85 33.38 32.96
C SER A 528 -30.00 34.89 32.76
N SER A 529 -29.53 35.66 33.74
CA SER A 529 -29.74 37.11 33.80
C SER A 529 -29.13 37.90 32.63
N SER A 530 -28.15 37.34 31.92
CA SER A 530 -27.49 37.92 30.75
C SER A 530 -28.27 37.75 29.44
N MET A 531 -29.30 36.89 29.43
CA MET A 531 -30.13 36.57 28.26
C MET A 531 -31.38 37.46 28.13
N LYS A 532 -31.49 38.52 28.94
CA LYS A 532 -32.69 39.39 28.97
C LYS A 532 -32.88 40.17 27.66
N GLU A 533 -34.08 40.73 27.50
CA GLU A 533 -34.47 41.59 26.37
C GLU A 533 -34.44 40.91 25.00
N THR A 534 -33.53 41.29 24.11
CA THR A 534 -33.42 40.78 22.73
C THR A 534 -32.84 39.38 22.65
N ASP A 535 -32.00 39.02 23.61
CA ASP A 535 -31.07 37.90 23.51
C ASP A 535 -31.81 36.55 23.61
N ILE A 536 -32.79 36.44 24.52
CA ILE A 536 -33.70 35.29 24.59
C ILE A 536 -34.62 35.17 23.35
N ALA A 537 -34.89 36.28 22.64
CA ALA A 537 -35.68 36.24 21.41
C ALA A 537 -34.85 35.74 20.23
N GLU A 538 -33.56 36.10 20.20
CA GLU A 538 -32.58 35.61 19.23
C GLU A 538 -32.30 34.11 19.42
N ALA A 539 -32.04 33.67 20.66
CA ALA A 539 -31.88 32.26 21.00
C ALA A 539 -33.08 31.39 20.60
N LYS A 540 -34.30 31.89 20.79
CA LYS A 540 -35.52 31.23 20.30
C LYS A 540 -35.59 31.15 18.79
N ALA A 541 -35.18 32.20 18.08
CA ALA A 541 -35.21 32.22 16.62
C ALA A 541 -34.24 31.18 16.05
N ALA A 542 -33.01 31.14 16.59
CA ALA A 542 -31.97 30.19 16.23
C ALA A 542 -32.38 28.74 16.52
N ALA A 543 -32.83 28.42 17.74
CA ALA A 543 -33.31 27.07 18.08
C ALA A 543 -34.53 26.64 17.23
N ASN A 544 -35.42 27.56 16.84
CA ASN A 544 -36.48 27.25 15.87
C ASN A 544 -35.93 27.05 14.44
N ALA A 545 -34.87 27.72 14.04
CA ALA A 545 -34.25 27.56 12.72
C ALA A 545 -33.60 26.18 12.58
N MET A 546 -32.80 25.77 13.58
CA MET A 546 -32.27 24.39 13.67
C MET A 546 -33.37 23.34 13.54
N CYS A 547 -34.47 23.51 14.29
CA CYS A 547 -35.66 22.65 14.15
C CYS A 547 -36.28 22.68 12.74
N ASN A 548 -36.27 23.80 12.02
CA ASN A 548 -36.81 23.87 10.66
C ASN A 548 -35.88 23.16 9.64
N GLU A 549 -34.56 23.31 9.78
CA GLU A 549 -33.58 22.61 8.91
C GLU A 549 -33.67 21.09 9.11
N LEU A 550 -33.67 20.63 10.36
CA LEU A 550 -33.82 19.19 10.68
C LEU A 550 -35.16 18.64 10.19
N ALA A 551 -36.24 19.43 10.23
CA ALA A 551 -37.54 19.03 9.66
C ALA A 551 -37.57 18.97 8.12
N GLY A 552 -36.55 19.50 7.43
CA GLY A 552 -36.38 19.39 5.99
C GLY A 552 -35.60 18.15 5.53
N LYS A 553 -35.13 17.29 6.46
CA LYS A 553 -34.33 16.09 6.17
C LYS A 553 -35.24 14.85 6.18
N ASP A 554 -35.91 14.58 5.06
CA ASP A 554 -36.97 13.54 4.95
C ASP A 554 -36.54 12.11 5.30
N ASN A 555 -35.24 11.80 5.30
CA ASN A 555 -34.67 10.46 5.47
C ASN A 555 -34.06 10.17 6.86
N ILE A 556 -34.28 11.05 7.85
CA ILE A 556 -33.65 10.97 9.19
C ILE A 556 -34.73 11.05 10.29
N GLU A 557 -34.73 10.11 11.24
CA GLU A 557 -35.64 10.20 12.40
C GLU A 557 -35.03 11.08 13.51
N THR A 558 -35.41 12.35 13.56
CA THR A 558 -34.91 13.29 14.58
C THR A 558 -35.84 13.39 15.78
N LYS A 559 -35.30 13.20 17.00
CA LYS A 559 -35.97 13.51 18.27
C LYS A 559 -35.21 14.61 19.00
N ILE A 560 -35.93 15.54 19.63
CA ILE A 560 -35.33 16.72 20.26
C ILE A 560 -35.81 16.85 21.71
N GLY A 561 -34.87 17.00 22.64
CA GLY A 561 -35.12 17.43 24.02
C GLY A 561 -34.71 18.90 24.21
N ILE A 562 -35.48 19.65 24.99
CA ILE A 562 -35.16 21.05 25.31
C ILE A 562 -34.95 21.19 26.82
N VAL A 563 -33.71 21.47 27.20
CA VAL A 563 -33.29 21.83 28.56
C VAL A 563 -33.00 23.32 28.58
N THR A 564 -33.54 24.02 29.57
CA THR A 564 -33.09 25.39 29.90
C THR A 564 -32.50 25.42 31.29
N PHE A 565 -31.46 26.23 31.51
CA PHE A 565 -30.89 26.41 32.85
C PHE A 565 -30.80 27.87 33.27
N ASP A 566 -31.15 28.09 34.54
CA ASP A 566 -30.92 29.32 35.29
C ASP A 566 -30.14 28.95 36.56
N LYS A 567 -30.62 29.30 37.76
CA LYS A 567 -30.17 28.66 39.00
C LYS A 567 -30.38 27.14 39.03
N GLU A 568 -31.43 26.66 38.38
CA GLU A 568 -31.85 25.26 38.31
C GLU A 568 -31.94 24.83 36.84
N ALA A 569 -32.03 23.53 36.57
CA ALA A 569 -32.26 23.01 35.23
C ALA A 569 -33.72 22.60 35.05
N HIS A 570 -34.29 22.87 33.87
CA HIS A 570 -35.70 22.69 33.55
C HIS A 570 -35.85 21.90 32.25
N ASN A 571 -36.45 20.71 32.33
CA ASN A 571 -36.77 19.86 31.18
C ASN A 571 -38.12 20.32 30.59
N LEU A 572 -38.09 21.05 29.47
CA LEU A 572 -39.30 21.67 28.89
C LEU A 572 -40.10 20.72 28.00
N THR A 573 -39.47 19.67 27.48
CA THR A 573 -40.11 18.64 26.62
C THR A 573 -40.49 17.37 27.39
N ASN A 574 -40.00 17.20 28.63
CA ASN A 574 -40.12 15.98 29.42
C ASN A 574 -39.49 14.76 28.71
N GLY A 575 -38.29 14.95 28.13
CA GLY A 575 -37.54 13.93 27.39
C GLY A 575 -37.35 14.29 25.91
N LEU A 576 -36.99 13.30 25.10
CA LEU A 576 -36.89 13.40 23.64
C LEU A 576 -38.29 13.37 23.02
N VAL A 577 -38.63 14.37 22.19
CA VAL A 577 -39.96 14.53 21.56
C VAL A 577 -39.84 14.86 20.07
N SER A 578 -40.98 14.93 19.37
CA SER A 578 -41.01 15.35 17.96
C SER A 578 -40.60 16.81 17.78
N ILE A 579 -40.10 17.17 16.59
CA ILE A 579 -39.66 18.53 16.27
C ILE A 579 -40.75 19.59 16.56
N ASP A 580 -42.02 19.32 16.24
CA ASP A 580 -43.12 20.27 16.51
C ASP A 580 -43.42 20.46 18.01
N GLU A 581 -43.22 19.42 18.83
CA GLU A 581 -43.32 19.51 20.29
C GLU A 581 -42.13 20.27 20.88
N ALA A 582 -40.92 20.04 20.38
CA ALA A 582 -39.71 20.79 20.75
C ALA A 582 -39.83 22.28 20.37
N ARG A 583 -40.34 22.62 19.18
CA ARG A 583 -40.65 24.01 18.78
C ARG A 583 -41.68 24.65 19.71
N THR A 584 -42.67 23.89 20.17
CA THR A 584 -43.64 24.38 21.17
C THR A 584 -42.96 24.71 22.50
N ALA A 585 -42.02 23.86 22.95
CA ALA A 585 -41.21 24.10 24.14
C ALA A 585 -40.28 25.33 23.98
N ILE A 586 -39.52 25.44 22.87
CA ILE A 586 -38.64 26.58 22.57
C ILE A 586 -39.42 27.90 22.63
N ASN A 587 -40.60 27.95 22.02
CA ASN A 587 -41.41 29.17 22.01
C ASN A 587 -41.89 29.59 23.43
N SER A 588 -41.94 28.66 24.38
CA SER A 588 -42.29 28.93 25.79
C SER A 588 -41.16 29.49 26.67
N ILE A 589 -39.89 29.38 26.23
CA ILE A 589 -38.70 29.79 26.99
C ILE A 589 -38.80 31.25 27.49
N SER A 590 -38.22 31.58 28.65
CA SER A 590 -38.13 32.96 29.14
C SER A 590 -36.88 33.17 29.99
N ALA A 591 -36.25 34.35 29.85
CA ALA A 591 -35.10 34.72 30.66
C ALA A 591 -35.45 34.83 32.17
N SER A 592 -34.49 34.49 33.01
CA SER A 592 -34.58 34.25 34.44
C SER A 592 -33.42 34.92 35.19
N GLU A 593 -32.98 34.36 36.32
CA GLU A 593 -31.89 34.86 37.17
C GLU A 593 -30.94 33.72 37.59
N ASP A 594 -29.66 34.05 37.78
CA ASP A 594 -28.54 33.14 38.09
C ASP A 594 -28.23 32.07 37.01
N THR A 595 -27.06 31.41 37.11
CA THR A 595 -26.51 30.52 36.06
C THR A 595 -25.88 29.25 36.65
N ASN A 596 -26.38 28.08 36.26
CA ASN A 596 -25.96 26.75 36.75
C ASN A 596 -25.77 25.77 35.59
N MET A 597 -24.71 25.98 34.79
CA MET A 597 -24.45 25.22 33.57
C MET A 597 -24.36 23.71 33.80
N VAL A 598 -23.68 23.27 34.86
CA VAL A 598 -23.55 21.85 35.19
C VAL A 598 -24.90 21.17 35.49
N ALA A 599 -25.86 21.88 36.09
CA ALA A 599 -27.21 21.31 36.26
C ALA A 599 -27.91 21.08 34.91
N GLY A 600 -27.73 21.99 33.95
CA GLY A 600 -28.23 21.83 32.58
C GLY A 600 -27.62 20.62 31.88
N LEU A 601 -26.29 20.45 32.00
CA LEU A 601 -25.55 19.31 31.45
C LEU A 601 -25.97 17.97 32.08
N MET A 602 -26.10 17.90 33.42
CA MET A 602 -26.59 16.71 34.12
C MET A 602 -27.98 16.28 33.63
N MET A 603 -28.88 17.24 33.43
CA MET A 603 -30.23 16.97 32.92
C MET A 603 -30.23 16.56 31.44
N ALA A 604 -29.34 17.15 30.63
CA ALA A 604 -29.17 16.75 29.23
C ALA A 604 -28.67 15.32 29.11
N LYS A 605 -27.70 14.91 29.95
CA LYS A 605 -27.25 13.52 30.07
C LYS A 605 -28.39 12.57 30.45
N GLU A 606 -29.23 12.93 31.42
CA GLU A 606 -30.38 12.10 31.82
C GLU A 606 -31.36 11.88 30.64
N ILE A 607 -31.54 12.89 29.77
CA ILE A 607 -32.38 12.78 28.58
C ILE A 607 -31.70 11.94 27.49
N LEU A 608 -30.45 12.24 27.11
CA LEU A 608 -29.72 11.52 26.05
C LEU A 608 -29.51 10.05 26.39
N SER A 609 -29.12 9.73 27.63
CA SER A 609 -28.97 8.33 28.09
C SER A 609 -30.28 7.52 28.17
N SER A 610 -31.44 8.17 27.95
CA SER A 610 -32.73 7.50 27.76
C SER A 610 -33.13 7.33 26.29
N GLY A 611 -32.36 7.93 25.38
CA GLY A 611 -32.52 7.87 23.94
C GLY A 611 -32.09 6.56 23.32
N ASN A 612 -32.26 6.47 22.00
CA ASN A 612 -31.94 5.29 21.20
C ASN A 612 -31.59 5.63 19.73
N GLY A 613 -31.31 6.90 19.43
CA GLY A 613 -30.74 7.31 18.16
C GLY A 613 -29.41 6.63 17.88
N THR A 614 -29.05 6.54 16.59
CA THR A 614 -27.69 6.19 16.16
C THR A 614 -26.69 7.24 16.67
N ASP A 615 -27.09 8.51 16.61
CA ASP A 615 -26.23 9.66 16.91
C ASP A 615 -26.87 10.53 18.00
N GLN A 616 -26.06 10.95 18.98
CA GLN A 616 -26.53 11.63 20.18
C GLN A 616 -25.77 12.95 20.40
N TYR A 617 -26.48 14.06 20.22
CA TYR A 617 -25.89 15.41 20.25
C TYR A 617 -26.34 16.25 21.45
N LEU A 618 -25.41 16.97 22.04
CA LEU A 618 -25.66 17.97 23.08
C LEU A 618 -25.29 19.36 22.54
N VAL A 619 -26.30 20.22 22.31
CA VAL A 619 -26.10 21.60 21.86
C VAL A 619 -26.15 22.54 23.05
N LEU A 620 -25.00 22.94 23.58
CA LEU A 620 -24.90 23.88 24.70
C LEU A 620 -24.80 25.31 24.18
N MET A 621 -25.68 26.21 24.62
CA MET A 621 -25.60 27.64 24.29
C MET A 621 -25.57 28.48 25.57
N SER A 622 -24.49 29.25 25.79
CA SER A 622 -24.28 30.07 27.00
C SER A 622 -23.24 31.18 26.77
N ASP A 623 -23.19 32.16 27.68
CA ASP A 623 -22.10 33.14 27.78
C ASP A 623 -20.89 32.62 28.60
N GLY A 624 -20.99 31.40 29.14
CA GLY A 624 -19.89 30.74 29.85
C GLY A 624 -19.76 31.07 31.33
N ILE A 625 -20.68 31.82 31.95
CA ILE A 625 -20.49 32.40 33.30
C ILE A 625 -21.30 31.62 34.38
N PRO A 626 -20.88 30.42 34.82
CA PRO A 626 -21.56 29.71 35.90
C PRO A 626 -21.33 30.41 37.25
N THR A 627 -22.39 30.49 38.05
CA THR A 627 -22.38 31.07 39.41
C THR A 627 -22.90 30.11 40.48
N TYR A 628 -23.40 28.95 40.05
CA TYR A 628 -23.85 27.83 40.86
C TYR A 628 -23.35 26.52 40.25
N TRP A 629 -23.30 25.47 41.07
CA TRP A 629 -23.03 24.09 40.66
C TRP A 629 -23.92 23.11 41.42
N VAL A 630 -23.83 21.82 41.10
CA VAL A 630 -24.47 20.74 41.86
C VAL A 630 -23.40 19.99 42.66
N GLU A 631 -23.62 19.84 43.97
CA GLU A 631 -22.72 19.14 44.87
C GLU A 631 -23.55 18.23 45.79
N ASN A 632 -23.26 16.92 45.80
CA ASN A 632 -24.06 15.92 46.54
C ASN A 632 -25.58 15.97 46.24
N GLY A 633 -25.98 16.33 45.02
CA GLY A 633 -27.40 16.51 44.64
C GLY A 633 -28.06 17.75 45.25
N GLN A 634 -27.28 18.76 45.67
CA GLN A 634 -27.76 20.06 46.14
C GLN A 634 -27.22 21.18 45.25
N ILE A 635 -28.08 22.11 44.85
CA ILE A 635 -27.69 23.36 44.18
C ILE A 635 -26.87 24.19 45.16
N THR A 636 -25.62 24.46 44.79
CA THR A 636 -24.58 25.04 45.65
C THR A 636 -23.95 26.24 44.97
N SER A 637 -23.52 27.21 45.76
CA SER A 637 -22.77 28.40 45.34
C SER A 637 -21.95 28.89 46.54
N LYS A 638 -20.86 29.64 46.32
CA LYS A 638 -20.16 30.28 47.44
C LYS A 638 -21.10 31.28 48.12
N THR A 639 -21.06 31.31 49.45
CA THR A 639 -21.82 32.25 50.27
C THR A 639 -20.95 33.46 50.58
N LEU A 640 -21.27 34.60 49.97
CA LEU A 640 -20.66 35.88 50.25
C LEU A 640 -21.25 36.48 51.54
N ILE A 641 -20.37 36.79 52.50
CA ILE A 641 -20.68 37.29 53.83
C ILE A 641 -19.96 38.62 54.00
N ARG A 642 -20.69 39.72 54.01
CA ARG A 642 -20.11 41.07 54.16
C ARG A 642 -20.07 41.45 55.64
N TYR A 643 -18.91 41.88 56.13
CA TYR A 643 -18.66 42.33 57.49
C TYR A 643 -18.44 43.85 57.53
N ALA A 644 -18.73 44.46 58.68
CA ALA A 644 -18.31 45.83 58.97
C ALA A 644 -16.78 45.91 59.13
N GLN A 645 -16.23 47.13 59.12
CA GLN A 645 -14.79 47.39 59.29
C GLN A 645 -14.19 46.84 60.61
N ASP A 646 -15.02 46.43 61.57
CA ASP A 646 -14.59 45.76 62.81
C ASP A 646 -14.20 44.27 62.63
N ARG A 647 -14.43 43.69 61.45
CA ARG A 647 -14.23 42.27 61.09
C ARG A 647 -15.04 41.26 61.92
N ILE A 648 -16.09 41.71 62.61
CA ILE A 648 -16.88 40.90 63.56
C ILE A 648 -18.37 41.00 63.27
N THR A 649 -18.87 42.19 62.91
CA THR A 649 -20.30 42.42 62.66
C THR A 649 -20.67 42.02 61.24
N GLU A 650 -21.33 40.87 61.07
CA GLU A 650 -21.96 40.46 59.81
C GLU A 650 -23.09 41.44 59.43
N LEU A 651 -23.03 41.98 58.21
CA LEU A 651 -23.95 42.96 57.65
C LEU A 651 -24.92 42.34 56.64
N SER A 652 -24.44 41.41 55.81
CA SER A 652 -25.27 40.64 54.88
C SER A 652 -24.65 39.29 54.53
N ARG A 653 -25.50 38.37 54.09
CA ARG A 653 -25.16 37.02 53.65
C ARG A 653 -26.03 36.64 52.47
N SER A 654 -25.43 36.26 51.35
CA SER A 654 -26.09 35.84 50.11
C SER A 654 -25.20 34.85 49.34
N PRO A 655 -25.71 34.19 48.29
CA PRO A 655 -24.84 33.66 47.24
C PRO A 655 -23.91 34.76 46.70
N ALA A 656 -22.73 34.37 46.23
CA ALA A 656 -21.68 35.28 45.78
C ALA A 656 -21.91 35.86 44.38
N GLY A 657 -22.67 35.15 43.52
CA GLY A 657 -22.88 35.58 42.13
C GLY A 657 -21.55 35.68 41.39
N THR A 658 -21.31 36.83 40.75
CA THR A 658 -20.09 37.15 40.00
C THR A 658 -19.10 38.03 40.79
N GLU A 659 -19.22 38.11 42.11
CA GLU A 659 -18.24 38.80 42.95
C GLU A 659 -16.96 37.91 43.11
N PRO A 660 -15.75 38.50 43.13
CA PRO A 660 -15.46 39.93 43.16
C PRO A 660 -15.29 40.53 41.77
N GLU A 661 -15.20 39.72 40.73
CA GLU A 661 -14.87 40.13 39.37
C GLU A 661 -15.85 41.20 38.85
N GLY A 662 -17.14 41.09 39.19
CA GLY A 662 -18.16 42.09 38.86
C GLY A 662 -17.96 43.46 39.51
N SER A 663 -17.27 43.54 40.66
CA SER A 663 -16.90 44.79 41.34
C SER A 663 -15.45 45.23 41.08
N ALA A 664 -14.60 44.31 40.61
CA ALA A 664 -13.18 44.52 40.32
C ALA A 664 -12.83 43.97 38.91
N PRO A 665 -13.34 44.59 37.83
CA PRO A 665 -13.27 44.02 36.49
C PRO A 665 -11.86 43.96 35.90
N ASP A 666 -10.93 44.78 36.40
CA ASP A 666 -9.51 44.83 35.98
C ASP A 666 -8.63 43.77 36.70
N THR A 667 -9.22 42.73 37.29
CA THR A 667 -8.48 41.69 38.05
C THR A 667 -7.82 40.68 37.11
N GLU A 668 -6.64 40.18 37.46
CA GLU A 668 -5.94 39.12 36.71
C GLU A 668 -6.78 37.83 36.68
N VAL A 669 -7.06 37.34 35.47
CA VAL A 669 -7.91 36.17 35.21
C VAL A 669 -7.06 34.91 35.13
N MET A 670 -7.48 33.87 35.85
CA MET A 670 -6.86 32.55 35.84
C MET A 670 -7.28 31.78 34.58
N SER A 671 -6.36 31.09 33.90
CA SER A 671 -6.69 30.23 32.75
C SER A 671 -7.40 28.95 33.20
N MET A 672 -8.14 28.30 32.30
CA MET A 672 -8.77 27.00 32.61
C MET A 672 -7.74 25.91 32.96
N GLU A 673 -6.55 25.93 32.35
CA GLU A 673 -5.43 25.05 32.73
C GLU A 673 -4.99 25.26 34.19
N GLN A 674 -4.91 26.51 34.66
CA GLN A 674 -4.59 26.85 36.04
C GLN A 674 -5.71 26.47 37.03
N ILE A 675 -6.98 26.59 36.60
CA ILE A 675 -8.16 26.16 37.39
C ILE A 675 -8.18 24.63 37.54
N LEU A 676 -7.93 23.89 36.46
CA LEU A 676 -7.95 22.42 36.45
C LEU A 676 -6.72 21.79 37.14
N SER A 677 -5.56 22.44 37.09
CA SER A 677 -4.33 21.96 37.76
C SER A 677 -4.24 22.30 39.25
N ALA A 678 -5.20 23.04 39.80
CA ALA A 678 -5.27 23.34 41.23
C ALA A 678 -5.62 22.10 42.08
N THR A 679 -4.73 21.74 43.02
CA THR A 679 -4.82 20.47 43.77
C THR A 679 -5.50 20.57 45.14
N ASP A 680 -6.17 21.68 45.45
CA ASP A 680 -6.64 21.97 46.81
C ASP A 680 -8.09 22.47 46.92
N TRP A 681 -8.89 22.23 45.87
CA TRP A 681 -10.36 22.43 45.81
C TRP A 681 -11.13 21.81 46.99
N ASP A 682 -10.74 20.61 47.43
CA ASP A 682 -11.28 19.91 48.62
C ASP A 682 -11.17 20.72 49.92
N SER A 683 -10.21 21.64 49.97
CA SER A 683 -9.91 22.47 51.15
C SER A 683 -10.34 23.94 50.99
N ASP A 684 -10.88 24.30 49.83
CA ASP A 684 -11.34 25.64 49.53
C ASP A 684 -12.76 25.89 50.10
N SER A 685 -12.89 26.93 50.90
CA SER A 685 -14.11 27.28 51.63
C SER A 685 -15.21 27.79 50.71
N ASN A 686 -16.42 27.27 50.89
CA ASN A 686 -17.64 27.81 50.28
C ASN A 686 -18.20 29.03 51.06
N GLU A 687 -17.64 29.40 52.22
CA GLU A 687 -17.92 30.70 52.84
C GLU A 687 -16.84 31.70 52.47
N TRP A 688 -17.25 32.85 51.96
CA TRP A 688 -16.35 33.92 51.53
C TRP A 688 -16.70 35.23 52.23
N LYS A 689 -15.73 35.80 52.94
CA LYS A 689 -15.94 36.82 53.98
C LYS A 689 -15.16 38.08 53.61
N GLN A 690 -15.87 39.16 53.37
CA GLN A 690 -15.29 40.43 52.94
C GLN A 690 -15.65 41.58 53.89
N ILE A 691 -14.82 42.63 53.92
CA ILE A 691 -15.18 43.92 54.50
C ILE A 691 -16.03 44.71 53.50
N SER A 692 -17.27 45.03 53.88
CA SER A 692 -18.30 45.61 53.00
C SER A 692 -17.93 46.96 52.38
N ASP A 693 -17.03 47.72 53.01
CA ASP A 693 -16.63 49.06 52.57
C ASP A 693 -15.36 49.06 51.69
N THR A 694 -14.62 47.94 51.63
CA THR A 694 -13.30 47.86 50.97
C THR A 694 -13.11 46.67 50.06
N GLY A 695 -13.99 45.66 50.10
CA GLY A 695 -13.79 44.39 49.40
C GLY A 695 -12.63 43.54 49.95
N GLU A 696 -12.04 43.92 51.08
CA GLU A 696 -10.93 43.17 51.69
C GLU A 696 -11.42 41.78 52.10
N ASP A 697 -10.86 40.73 51.49
CA ASP A 697 -11.03 39.35 51.93
C ASP A 697 -10.40 39.16 53.32
N ILE A 698 -11.16 38.58 54.23
CA ILE A 698 -10.76 38.34 55.62
C ILE A 698 -10.80 36.86 56.02
N ASN A 699 -10.98 35.92 55.09
CA ASN A 699 -10.90 34.48 55.38
C ASN A 699 -10.00 33.71 54.38
N PRO A 700 -8.72 33.48 54.73
CA PRO A 700 -7.73 32.87 53.83
C PRO A 700 -7.96 31.37 53.55
N ASP A 701 -9.05 30.80 54.05
CA ASP A 701 -9.56 29.47 53.69
C ASP A 701 -10.47 29.50 52.45
N CYS A 702 -10.96 30.66 52.02
CA CYS A 702 -11.50 30.85 50.67
C CYS A 702 -10.33 31.18 49.73
N LYS A 703 -9.97 30.25 48.86
CA LYS A 703 -8.77 30.34 48.01
C LYS A 703 -9.10 30.79 46.59
N TYR A 704 -10.26 30.34 46.10
CA TYR A 704 -10.77 30.60 44.77
C TYR A 704 -12.07 31.41 44.83
N THR A 705 -12.37 32.15 43.76
CA THR A 705 -13.61 32.92 43.64
C THR A 705 -14.80 32.00 43.31
N ASN A 706 -16.01 32.58 43.25
CA ASN A 706 -17.20 31.78 42.96
C ASN A 706 -17.22 31.28 41.51
N ILE A 707 -16.84 32.14 40.55
CA ILE A 707 -16.79 31.78 39.13
C ILE A 707 -15.74 30.69 38.90
N GLN A 708 -14.54 30.83 39.46
CA GLN A 708 -13.47 29.82 39.34
C GLN A 708 -13.94 28.42 39.81
N LYS A 709 -14.64 28.33 40.95
CA LYS A 709 -15.14 27.04 41.46
C LYS A 709 -16.30 26.47 40.64
N ALA A 710 -17.21 27.32 40.17
CA ALA A 710 -18.33 26.89 39.35
C ALA A 710 -17.87 26.46 37.93
N ALA A 711 -16.87 27.14 37.37
CA ALA A 711 -16.19 26.75 36.14
C ALA A 711 -15.44 25.42 36.31
N TYR A 712 -14.65 25.26 37.38
CA TYR A 712 -14.02 23.97 37.74
C TYR A 712 -15.04 22.83 37.80
N LYS A 713 -16.15 23.00 38.54
CA LYS A 713 -17.18 21.96 38.67
C LYS A 713 -17.95 21.67 37.37
N THR A 714 -17.99 22.63 36.45
CA THR A 714 -18.58 22.42 35.12
C THR A 714 -17.61 21.66 34.21
N ALA A 715 -16.33 22.02 34.22
CA ALA A 715 -15.27 21.36 33.45
C ALA A 715 -15.00 19.93 33.92
N GLU A 716 -14.93 19.70 35.24
CA GLU A 716 -14.81 18.37 35.87
C GLU A 716 -15.94 17.44 35.39
N TYR A 717 -17.20 17.89 35.46
CA TYR A 717 -18.34 17.09 35.00
C TYR A 717 -18.34 16.85 33.48
N LEU A 718 -17.91 17.83 32.68
CA LEU A 718 -17.79 17.64 31.22
C LEU A 718 -16.77 16.56 30.88
N GLN A 719 -15.58 16.59 31.51
CA GLN A 719 -14.52 15.60 31.28
C GLN A 719 -14.88 14.20 31.77
N GLU A 720 -15.59 14.08 32.90
CA GLU A 720 -15.94 12.78 33.48
C GLU A 720 -17.18 12.13 32.82
N GLU A 721 -18.16 12.92 32.39
CA GLU A 721 -19.52 12.43 32.17
C GLU A 721 -20.16 12.81 30.81
N ILE A 722 -19.54 13.65 29.99
CA ILE A 722 -20.12 14.14 28.72
C ILE A 722 -19.16 13.97 27.52
N LEU A 723 -17.94 14.47 27.63
CA LEU A 723 -16.94 14.43 26.54
C LEU A 723 -16.54 12.98 26.26
N GLY A 724 -16.42 12.64 24.98
CA GLY A 724 -16.22 11.25 24.53
C GLY A 724 -17.42 10.32 24.71
N GLN A 725 -18.56 10.78 25.25
CA GLN A 725 -19.82 10.03 25.32
C GLN A 725 -20.89 10.57 24.36
N TYR A 726 -20.86 11.88 24.06
CA TYR A 726 -21.83 12.54 23.18
C TYR A 726 -21.12 13.57 22.29
N SER A 727 -21.63 13.78 21.08
CA SER A 727 -21.13 14.83 20.18
C SER A 727 -21.61 16.21 20.68
N VAL A 728 -20.68 17.03 21.17
CA VAL A 728 -21.03 18.33 21.77
C VAL A 728 -20.90 19.44 20.73
N LYS A 729 -21.91 20.32 20.66
CA LYS A 729 -21.89 21.54 19.87
C LYS A 729 -21.95 22.72 20.85
N MET A 730 -20.86 23.46 20.97
CA MET A 730 -20.74 24.56 21.92
C MET A 730 -20.98 25.90 21.22
N VAL A 731 -22.02 26.62 21.65
CA VAL A 731 -22.39 27.94 21.14
C VAL A 731 -22.11 29.00 22.21
N ALA A 732 -20.95 29.65 22.10
CA ALA A 732 -20.58 30.78 22.93
C ALA A 732 -21.33 32.03 22.48
N PHE A 733 -22.33 32.45 23.26
CA PHE A 733 -23.24 33.53 22.88
C PHE A 733 -23.00 34.80 23.71
N GLY A 734 -22.23 35.74 23.14
CA GLY A 734 -21.95 37.03 23.77
C GLY A 734 -21.01 36.96 24.97
N THR A 735 -20.00 36.11 24.90
CA THR A 735 -18.86 36.06 25.85
C THR A 735 -18.06 37.37 25.90
N ASP A 736 -18.23 38.24 24.90
CA ASP A 736 -17.53 39.51 24.70
C ASP A 736 -18.36 40.76 25.05
N LYS A 737 -19.61 40.61 25.56
CA LYS A 737 -20.52 41.73 25.89
C LYS A 737 -19.86 42.82 26.74
N TYR A 738 -18.88 42.50 27.57
CA TYR A 738 -18.07 43.50 28.26
C TYR A 738 -16.59 43.20 28.09
N GLU A 739 -16.05 43.53 26.92
CA GLU A 739 -14.62 43.45 26.59
C GLU A 739 -13.72 43.96 27.73
N ASN A 740 -12.71 43.18 28.11
CA ASN A 740 -11.80 43.44 29.24
C ASN A 740 -12.43 43.38 30.65
N ASN A 741 -13.63 42.82 30.82
CA ASN A 741 -14.20 42.51 32.13
C ASN A 741 -13.84 41.08 32.59
N ALA A 742 -13.22 40.94 33.76
CA ALA A 742 -12.81 39.65 34.31
C ALA A 742 -13.93 38.58 34.35
N VAL A 743 -15.20 38.94 34.59
CA VAL A 743 -16.35 38.00 34.58
C VAL A 743 -16.51 37.38 33.19
N TYR A 744 -16.52 38.23 32.16
CA TYR A 744 -16.73 37.82 30.77
C TYR A 744 -15.49 37.11 30.20
N GLN A 745 -14.29 37.48 30.65
CA GLN A 745 -13.06 36.74 30.35
C GLN A 745 -13.05 35.33 30.96
N TYR A 746 -13.59 35.13 32.18
CA TYR A 746 -13.78 33.76 32.69
C TYR A 746 -14.81 32.98 31.87
N GLY A 747 -15.89 33.62 31.42
CA GLY A 747 -16.90 33.00 30.57
C GLY A 747 -16.35 32.60 29.21
N GLU A 748 -15.66 33.53 28.54
CA GLU A 748 -14.91 33.30 27.31
C GLU A 748 -13.88 32.18 27.47
N ASN A 749 -13.06 32.19 28.53
CA ASN A 749 -12.08 31.14 28.80
C ASN A 749 -12.71 29.76 29.01
N LEU A 750 -13.88 29.67 29.65
CA LEU A 750 -14.59 28.40 29.81
C LEU A 750 -15.16 27.94 28.47
N CYS A 751 -15.82 28.83 27.72
CA CYS A 751 -16.36 28.54 26.40
C CYS A 751 -15.29 28.10 25.39
N ASP A 752 -14.18 28.85 25.29
CA ASP A 752 -13.04 28.55 24.42
C ASP A 752 -12.35 27.24 24.86
N TRP A 753 -12.28 26.94 26.17
CA TRP A 753 -11.78 25.66 26.65
C TRP A 753 -12.69 24.49 26.27
N ILE A 754 -14.02 24.62 26.41
CA ILE A 754 -14.99 23.60 25.96
C ILE A 754 -14.86 23.39 24.45
N GLY A 755 -14.83 24.48 23.67
CA GLY A 755 -14.70 24.44 22.21
C GLY A 755 -13.35 23.95 21.67
N ALA A 756 -12.33 23.84 22.54
CA ALA A 756 -11.03 23.26 22.22
C ALA A 756 -10.88 21.80 22.66
N GLN A 757 -11.92 21.16 23.19
CA GLN A 757 -11.89 19.73 23.50
C GLN A 757 -12.12 18.88 22.23
N SER A 758 -11.52 17.71 22.17
CA SER A 758 -11.74 16.77 21.05
C SER A 758 -13.23 16.38 20.96
N GLY A 759 -13.74 16.25 19.72
CA GLY A 759 -15.16 15.94 19.46
C GLY A 759 -16.15 17.09 19.73
N VAL A 760 -15.68 18.33 19.90
CA VAL A 760 -16.54 19.51 20.13
C VAL A 760 -16.46 20.49 18.97
N SER A 761 -17.60 20.77 18.32
CA SER A 761 -17.67 21.84 17.31
C SER A 761 -18.05 23.16 17.98
N TYR A 762 -17.28 24.22 17.69
CA TYR A 762 -17.33 25.48 18.43
C TYR A 762 -17.81 26.68 17.60
N PHE A 763 -18.90 27.30 18.05
CA PHE A 763 -19.55 28.44 17.41
C PHE A 763 -19.50 29.66 18.33
N LYS A 764 -18.67 30.65 18.00
CA LYS A 764 -18.47 31.86 18.82
C LYS A 764 -19.19 33.06 18.23
N ILE A 765 -20.31 33.44 18.85
CA ILE A 765 -21.20 34.51 18.38
C ILE A 765 -20.91 35.80 19.16
N SER A 766 -20.30 36.75 18.44
CA SER A 766 -19.83 38.03 18.97
C SER A 766 -21.01 38.97 19.26
N LYS A 767 -21.05 39.53 20.48
CA LYS A 767 -21.99 40.57 20.95
C LYS A 767 -21.25 41.67 21.73
N PRO A 768 -20.14 42.22 21.20
CA PRO A 768 -19.24 43.06 21.99
C PRO A 768 -19.98 44.32 22.38
N GLY A 769 -20.35 44.53 23.67
CA GLY A 769 -21.18 45.64 24.21
C GLY A 769 -22.54 45.96 23.56
N TYR A 770 -22.80 45.35 22.40
CA TYR A 770 -23.61 45.86 21.30
C TYR A 770 -24.07 44.62 20.49
N GLY A 771 -25.07 44.78 19.62
CA GLY A 771 -25.50 43.67 18.76
C GLY A 771 -24.45 43.28 17.72
N GLY A 772 -24.17 41.98 17.61
CA GLY A 772 -23.50 41.34 16.47
C GLY A 772 -24.35 41.35 15.19
N GLU A 773 -23.91 40.67 14.14
CA GLU A 773 -24.65 40.69 12.87
C GLU A 773 -25.99 39.95 12.98
N ALA A 774 -27.02 40.52 12.37
CA ALA A 774 -28.40 40.07 12.52
C ALA A 774 -28.68 38.83 11.66
N GLY A 775 -28.22 37.68 12.15
CA GLY A 775 -28.30 36.38 11.46
C GLY A 775 -27.39 35.34 12.11
N GLU A 776 -26.23 35.75 12.64
CA GLU A 776 -25.13 34.85 13.04
C GLU A 776 -25.54 33.69 13.97
N LEU A 777 -26.31 33.95 15.04
CA LEU A 777 -26.77 32.87 15.92
C LEU A 777 -27.73 31.92 15.21
N THR A 778 -28.55 32.44 14.29
CA THR A 778 -29.48 31.62 13.50
C THR A 778 -28.72 30.78 12.49
N GLU A 779 -27.77 31.37 11.78
CA GLU A 779 -26.87 30.69 10.84
C GLU A 779 -26.08 29.58 11.53
N ALA A 780 -25.44 29.85 12.68
CA ALA A 780 -24.74 28.83 13.45
C ALA A 780 -25.65 27.66 13.89
N PHE A 781 -26.91 27.93 14.27
CA PHE A 781 -27.87 26.86 14.59
C PHE A 781 -28.36 26.10 13.34
N GLN A 782 -28.32 26.70 12.15
CA GLN A 782 -28.58 26.01 10.88
C GLN A 782 -27.35 25.17 10.45
N ASP A 783 -26.14 25.68 10.63
CA ASP A 783 -24.90 24.95 10.38
C ASP A 783 -24.78 23.73 11.30
N ILE A 784 -25.09 23.88 12.58
CA ILE A 784 -25.22 22.76 13.54
C ILE A 784 -26.23 21.70 13.05
N ALA A 785 -27.38 22.09 12.50
CA ALA A 785 -28.35 21.15 11.93
C ALA A 785 -27.82 20.41 10.70
N ASN A 786 -26.92 21.03 9.92
CA ASN A 786 -26.31 20.42 8.74
C ASN A 786 -25.15 19.48 9.13
N GLU A 787 -24.30 19.87 10.09
CA GLU A 787 -23.25 19.00 10.63
C GLU A 787 -23.81 17.72 11.27
N MET A 788 -24.99 17.78 11.90
CA MET A 788 -25.68 16.61 12.48
C MET A 788 -26.18 15.58 11.45
N VAL A 789 -26.03 15.86 10.15
CA VAL A 789 -26.54 15.00 9.08
C VAL A 789 -25.50 14.72 7.99
N TYR A 790 -24.23 15.04 8.23
CA TYR A 790 -23.15 14.62 7.34
C TYR A 790 -22.70 13.20 7.68
N LEU A 791 -22.53 12.39 6.63
CA LEU A 791 -21.92 11.08 6.68
C LEU A 791 -20.39 11.21 6.68
N VAL A 792 -19.88 12.09 5.80
CA VAL A 792 -18.45 12.43 5.62
C VAL A 792 -18.34 13.87 5.09
N ASP A 793 -17.25 14.59 5.40
CA ASP A 793 -16.92 15.90 4.82
C ASP A 793 -16.00 15.76 3.58
N LYS A 794 -15.78 16.89 2.90
CA LYS A 794 -14.82 17.08 1.81
C LYS A 794 -13.42 16.60 2.17
N GLY A 795 -12.68 16.10 1.17
CA GLY A 795 -11.38 15.47 1.33
C GLY A 795 -11.46 13.95 1.52
N THR A 796 -12.65 13.41 1.76
CA THR A 796 -12.93 11.97 1.64
C THR A 796 -12.58 11.48 0.23
N LYS A 797 -11.98 10.28 0.14
CA LYS A 797 -11.75 9.58 -1.14
C LYS A 797 -12.16 8.11 -1.07
N VAL A 798 -12.52 7.53 -2.20
CA VAL A 798 -12.58 6.08 -2.40
C VAL A 798 -11.50 5.68 -3.39
N VAL A 799 -10.68 4.68 -3.06
CA VAL A 799 -9.74 4.05 -4.00
C VAL A 799 -10.31 2.69 -4.39
N ASP A 800 -10.38 2.38 -5.68
CA ASP A 800 -11.03 1.17 -6.21
C ASP A 800 -10.07 0.45 -7.16
N LYS A 801 -9.57 -0.73 -6.74
CA LYS A 801 -8.61 -1.55 -7.51
C LYS A 801 -9.39 -2.55 -8.34
N ILE A 802 -9.31 -2.46 -9.67
CA ILE A 802 -10.13 -3.23 -10.61
C ILE A 802 -9.82 -4.74 -10.49
N GLY A 803 -10.81 -5.58 -10.82
CA GLY A 803 -10.81 -7.00 -10.50
C GLY A 803 -9.95 -7.86 -11.42
N SER A 804 -8.96 -8.54 -10.87
CA SER A 804 -8.11 -9.47 -11.62
C SER A 804 -7.67 -10.63 -10.71
N GLY A 805 -7.52 -11.83 -11.26
CA GLY A 805 -7.12 -12.95 -10.42
C GLY A 805 -7.34 -14.32 -11.02
N THR A 806 -7.62 -15.30 -10.16
CA THR A 806 -7.78 -16.70 -10.54
C THR A 806 -8.94 -17.35 -9.80
N TYR A 807 -10.01 -17.67 -10.53
CA TYR A 807 -11.16 -18.41 -10.00
C TYR A 807 -11.06 -19.88 -10.39
N SER A 808 -11.14 -20.80 -9.42
CA SER A 808 -11.07 -22.26 -9.67
C SER A 808 -9.87 -22.73 -10.54
N GLY A 809 -8.73 -22.04 -10.43
CA GLY A 809 -7.53 -22.31 -11.23
C GLY A 809 -7.54 -21.72 -12.64
N THR A 810 -8.52 -20.88 -12.97
CA THR A 810 -8.67 -20.17 -14.25
C THR A 810 -8.45 -18.67 -14.06
N GLU A 811 -7.50 -18.09 -14.78
CA GLU A 811 -7.24 -16.64 -14.75
C GLU A 811 -8.43 -15.85 -15.35
N TYR A 812 -8.81 -14.75 -14.69
CA TYR A 812 -9.77 -13.76 -15.16
C TYR A 812 -9.21 -12.34 -14.95
N ASP A 813 -9.66 -11.38 -15.76
CA ASP A 813 -9.13 -10.01 -15.77
C ASP A 813 -10.22 -9.03 -16.25
N PHE A 814 -10.47 -7.96 -15.49
CA PHE A 814 -11.41 -6.89 -15.83
C PHE A 814 -10.66 -5.60 -16.17
N ASP A 815 -11.08 -4.91 -17.23
CA ASP A 815 -10.68 -3.52 -17.51
C ASP A 815 -11.79 -2.56 -17.08
N PHE A 816 -11.44 -1.37 -16.59
CA PHE A 816 -12.37 -0.25 -16.45
C PHE A 816 -12.73 0.35 -17.82
N ILE A 817 -14.02 0.52 -18.12
CA ILE A 817 -14.44 1.16 -19.38
C ILE A 817 -14.24 2.68 -19.26
N ASN A 818 -13.04 3.12 -19.64
CA ASN A 818 -12.59 4.51 -19.61
C ASN A 818 -13.30 5.39 -20.66
N SER A 819 -14.58 5.71 -20.40
CA SER A 819 -15.46 6.49 -21.26
C SER A 819 -16.49 7.25 -20.42
N LEU A 820 -16.73 8.53 -20.74
CA LEU A 820 -17.75 9.34 -20.07
C LEU A 820 -19.15 8.68 -20.18
N ASP A 821 -19.49 8.15 -21.36
CA ASP A 821 -20.76 7.44 -21.62
C ASP A 821 -20.97 6.17 -20.75
N ALA A 822 -19.94 5.70 -20.03
CA ALA A 822 -19.97 4.53 -19.14
C ALA A 822 -19.98 4.89 -17.64
N LEU A 823 -20.03 6.19 -17.33
CA LEU A 823 -20.06 6.74 -15.97
C LEU A 823 -21.40 7.42 -15.70
N THR A 824 -21.80 7.49 -14.43
CA THR A 824 -22.93 8.31 -13.98
C THR A 824 -22.78 8.62 -12.50
N LEU A 825 -22.93 9.88 -12.09
CA LEU A 825 -22.97 10.25 -10.68
C LEU A 825 -24.30 10.92 -10.30
N THR A 826 -24.94 10.43 -9.23
CA THR A 826 -26.20 10.96 -8.71
C THR A 826 -26.07 11.42 -7.26
N VAL A 827 -26.82 12.44 -6.88
CA VAL A 827 -26.91 12.96 -5.50
C VAL A 827 -28.39 13.11 -5.11
N GLY A 828 -28.82 12.37 -4.09
CA GLY A 828 -30.23 12.33 -3.69
C GLY A 828 -31.18 11.71 -4.74
N GLY A 829 -30.61 11.04 -5.76
CA GLY A 829 -31.34 10.50 -6.91
C GLY A 829 -31.44 11.43 -8.12
N ASP A 830 -30.94 12.67 -8.03
CA ASP A 830 -30.76 13.56 -9.18
C ASP A 830 -29.38 13.34 -9.81
N GLU A 831 -29.34 13.16 -11.13
CA GLU A 831 -28.13 13.02 -11.95
C GLU A 831 -27.39 14.37 -12.08
N LEU A 832 -26.06 14.38 -11.91
CA LEU A 832 -25.25 15.59 -12.03
C LEU A 832 -24.73 15.80 -13.45
N ASP A 833 -24.55 17.07 -13.86
CA ASP A 833 -23.77 17.40 -15.05
C ASP A 833 -22.33 16.88 -14.90
N GLU A 834 -21.80 16.24 -15.95
CA GLU A 834 -20.49 15.59 -15.99
C GLU A 834 -19.62 16.09 -17.15
N GLU A 835 -18.29 16.07 -16.99
CA GLU A 835 -17.32 16.53 -17.98
C GLU A 835 -16.01 15.71 -17.93
N GLU A 836 -15.47 15.32 -19.08
CA GLU A 836 -14.14 14.71 -19.21
C GLU A 836 -13.06 15.80 -19.02
N LEU A 837 -12.23 15.66 -17.98
CA LEU A 837 -11.26 16.65 -17.54
C LEU A 837 -9.92 16.50 -18.25
N ILE A 838 -9.90 16.72 -19.57
CA ILE A 838 -8.63 16.80 -20.33
C ILE A 838 -7.93 18.14 -20.08
N ASP A 839 -7.25 18.28 -18.93
CA ASP A 839 -6.39 19.43 -18.62
C ASP A 839 -4.95 18.99 -18.29
N PRO A 840 -3.90 19.53 -18.96
CA PRO A 840 -2.49 19.37 -18.53
C PRO A 840 -2.14 20.05 -17.19
N SER A 841 -3.10 20.21 -16.28
CA SER A 841 -2.93 20.77 -14.94
C SER A 841 -2.81 19.71 -13.85
N TYR A 842 -3.08 18.43 -14.15
CA TYR A 842 -2.75 17.32 -13.26
C TYR A 842 -1.24 17.31 -13.01
N THR A 843 -0.87 17.43 -11.74
CA THR A 843 0.53 17.32 -11.30
C THR A 843 1.02 15.89 -11.34
N ASP A 844 0.11 14.92 -11.26
CA ASP A 844 0.34 13.48 -11.34
C ASP A 844 0.60 13.02 -12.80
N PRO A 845 1.58 12.13 -13.07
CA PRO A 845 1.95 11.73 -14.42
C PRO A 845 1.35 10.38 -14.84
N TYR A 846 0.67 9.69 -13.92
CA TYR A 846 0.14 8.33 -14.05
C TYR A 846 -1.38 8.31 -14.24
N VAL A 847 -2.08 9.41 -13.88
CA VAL A 847 -3.47 9.65 -14.28
C VAL A 847 -3.62 9.46 -15.79
N THR A 848 -4.39 8.44 -16.15
CA THR A 848 -4.67 8.06 -17.53
C THR A 848 -5.83 8.88 -18.10
N SER A 849 -6.85 9.16 -17.29
CA SER A 849 -7.99 10.03 -17.62
C SER A 849 -8.64 10.53 -16.33
N ALA A 850 -9.42 11.60 -16.42
CA ALA A 850 -10.13 12.15 -15.26
C ALA A 850 -11.51 12.71 -15.64
N TYR A 851 -12.45 12.66 -14.70
CA TYR A 851 -13.85 12.99 -14.91
C TYR A 851 -14.40 13.81 -13.75
N GLY A 852 -15.10 14.90 -14.04
CA GLY A 852 -15.63 15.84 -13.05
C GLY A 852 -17.14 15.84 -13.04
N PHE A 853 -17.74 15.76 -11.85
CA PHE A 853 -19.20 15.74 -11.66
C PHE A 853 -19.65 16.93 -10.80
N GLY A 854 -20.73 17.60 -11.22
CA GLY A 854 -21.30 18.75 -10.51
C GLY A 854 -20.40 19.98 -10.53
N PRO A 855 -20.24 20.68 -11.66
CA PRO A 855 -19.36 21.84 -11.80
C PRO A 855 -19.75 23.02 -10.89
N ASN A 856 -18.76 23.59 -10.21
CA ASN A 856 -18.86 24.78 -9.38
C ASN A 856 -18.58 26.07 -10.18
N VAL A 857 -19.04 27.22 -9.67
CA VAL A 857 -18.94 28.54 -10.34
C VAL A 857 -17.48 28.99 -10.59
N ASN A 858 -16.52 28.46 -9.84
CA ASN A 858 -15.08 28.70 -9.97
C ASN A 858 -14.38 27.79 -11.00
N GLY A 859 -15.07 26.78 -11.55
CA GLY A 859 -14.48 25.78 -12.46
C GLY A 859 -13.85 24.56 -11.76
N THR A 860 -14.08 24.35 -10.46
CA THR A 860 -13.81 23.05 -9.81
C THR A 860 -15.07 22.18 -9.82
N TYR A 861 -14.97 20.90 -9.45
CA TYR A 861 -16.11 19.96 -9.43
C TYR A 861 -16.44 19.54 -7.99
N GLN A 862 -17.66 19.08 -7.75
CA GLN A 862 -18.08 18.54 -6.45
C GLN A 862 -17.47 17.16 -6.21
N PHE A 863 -17.28 16.39 -7.27
CA PHE A 863 -16.62 15.09 -7.26
C PHE A 863 -15.68 14.98 -8.45
N VAL A 864 -14.56 14.28 -8.28
CA VAL A 864 -13.58 14.01 -9.35
C VAL A 864 -13.24 12.52 -9.31
N LEU A 865 -13.20 11.86 -10.46
CA LEU A 865 -12.65 10.51 -10.61
C LEU A 865 -11.36 10.61 -11.41
N ASN A 866 -10.23 10.19 -10.82
CA ASN A 866 -8.94 10.07 -11.48
C ASN A 866 -8.67 8.57 -11.75
N TYR A 867 -8.54 8.18 -13.02
CA TYR A 867 -8.35 6.78 -13.44
C TYR A 867 -6.87 6.51 -13.78
N TYR A 868 -6.37 5.35 -13.36
CA TYR A 868 -4.98 4.92 -13.47
C TYR A 868 -4.88 3.51 -14.06
N GLU A 869 -4.54 3.40 -15.35
CA GLU A 869 -4.34 2.10 -16.07
C GLU A 869 -3.21 1.24 -15.45
N LYS A 870 -2.33 1.83 -14.62
CA LYS A 870 -1.18 1.16 -13.99
C LYS A 870 -0.99 1.56 -12.52
N GLY A 871 -2.09 1.80 -11.80
CA GLY A 871 -2.04 2.23 -10.41
C GLY A 871 -1.51 3.66 -10.18
N GLU A 872 -1.67 4.16 -8.95
CA GLU A 872 -1.24 5.50 -8.52
C GLU A 872 0.30 5.69 -8.58
N ASP A 873 1.09 4.61 -8.64
CA ASP A 873 2.56 4.60 -8.74
C ASP A 873 3.09 4.33 -10.17
N GLY A 874 2.20 4.10 -11.14
CA GLY A 874 2.55 3.73 -12.51
C GLY A 874 3.08 2.30 -12.70
N GLN A 875 3.01 1.43 -11.68
CA GLN A 875 3.50 0.05 -11.68
C GLN A 875 2.52 -0.98 -11.09
N SER A 876 1.59 -0.56 -10.25
CA SER A 876 0.60 -1.39 -9.55
C SER A 876 -0.62 -1.72 -10.43
N ASP A 877 -1.57 -2.48 -9.87
CA ASP A 877 -2.81 -2.88 -10.55
C ASP A 877 -3.67 -1.67 -10.97
N GLU A 878 -4.51 -1.86 -11.99
CA GLU A 878 -5.46 -0.86 -12.47
C GLU A 878 -6.38 -0.37 -11.35
N CYS A 879 -6.55 0.95 -11.22
CA CYS A 879 -7.44 1.53 -10.22
C CYS A 879 -8.04 2.88 -10.63
N PHE A 880 -8.99 3.37 -9.84
CA PHE A 880 -9.35 4.79 -9.82
C PHE A 880 -9.44 5.34 -8.39
N VAL A 881 -9.26 6.65 -8.29
CA VAL A 881 -9.49 7.44 -7.07
C VAL A 881 -10.69 8.34 -7.30
N TRP A 882 -11.75 8.15 -6.52
CA TRP A 882 -12.94 9.00 -6.48
C TRP A 882 -12.84 9.98 -5.31
N GLU A 883 -12.52 11.24 -5.63
CA GLU A 883 -12.41 12.35 -4.69
C GLU A 883 -13.77 13.01 -4.43
N ILE A 884 -14.06 13.28 -3.16
CA ILE A 884 -15.27 13.94 -2.69
C ILE A 884 -14.90 15.33 -2.16
N ASN A 885 -15.27 16.38 -2.91
CA ASN A 885 -14.89 17.77 -2.63
C ASN A 885 -15.99 18.57 -1.91
N VAL A 886 -17.09 17.92 -1.50
CA VAL A 886 -18.22 18.49 -0.75
C VAL A 886 -18.69 17.54 0.35
N PRO A 887 -19.33 18.03 1.43
CA PRO A 887 -19.93 17.14 2.43
C PRO A 887 -21.01 16.24 1.82
N VAL A 888 -21.03 14.97 2.22
CA VAL A 888 -22.07 14.00 1.88
C VAL A 888 -23.10 13.98 3.01
N GLU A 889 -24.33 14.39 2.73
CA GLU A 889 -25.42 14.27 3.71
C GLU A 889 -25.95 12.83 3.77
N VAL A 890 -26.11 12.26 4.97
CA VAL A 890 -26.74 10.95 5.17
C VAL A 890 -28.12 10.86 4.51
N GLY A 891 -28.86 11.97 4.51
CA GLY A 891 -30.18 12.05 3.87
C GLY A 891 -30.17 12.14 2.33
N LYS A 892 -29.00 12.35 1.70
CA LYS A 892 -28.83 12.50 0.24
C LYS A 892 -27.77 11.53 -0.27
N LYS A 893 -28.19 10.28 -0.53
CA LYS A 893 -27.32 9.25 -1.11
C LYS A 893 -26.57 9.75 -2.34
N VAL A 894 -25.25 9.67 -2.30
CA VAL A 894 -24.36 9.90 -3.44
C VAL A 894 -24.02 8.53 -4.03
N GLN A 895 -24.20 8.37 -5.34
CA GLN A 895 -23.87 7.12 -6.03
C GLN A 895 -23.02 7.41 -7.27
N LEU A 896 -21.87 6.76 -7.36
CA LEU A 896 -21.04 6.69 -8.56
C LEU A 896 -21.27 5.31 -9.20
N THR A 897 -21.73 5.29 -10.45
CA THR A 897 -21.84 4.07 -11.26
C THR A 897 -20.81 4.12 -12.38
N TYR A 898 -20.13 3.00 -12.61
CA TYR A 898 -19.14 2.79 -13.65
C TYR A 898 -19.30 1.39 -14.26
N THR A 899 -18.64 1.11 -15.38
CA THR A 899 -18.72 -0.19 -16.06
C THR A 899 -17.35 -0.85 -16.16
N VAL A 900 -17.28 -2.15 -15.92
CA VAL A 900 -16.08 -3.00 -16.14
C VAL A 900 -16.33 -4.04 -17.21
N GLN A 901 -15.28 -4.42 -17.95
CA GLN A 901 -15.31 -5.37 -19.06
C GLN A 901 -14.43 -6.58 -18.73
N LEU A 902 -14.98 -7.80 -18.72
CA LEU A 902 -14.15 -9.01 -18.65
C LEU A 902 -13.38 -9.15 -19.97
N THR A 903 -12.05 -9.12 -19.93
CA THR A 903 -11.22 -9.07 -21.15
C THR A 903 -10.87 -10.46 -21.71
N ASN A 904 -10.96 -11.49 -20.88
CA ASN A 904 -10.48 -12.85 -21.18
C ASN A 904 -11.53 -13.97 -20.94
N PRO A 905 -12.80 -13.81 -21.39
CA PRO A 905 -13.83 -14.84 -21.25
C PRO A 905 -13.41 -16.16 -21.91
N LYS A 906 -13.82 -17.28 -21.30
CA LYS A 906 -13.50 -18.63 -21.80
C LYS A 906 -14.52 -19.07 -22.85
N THR A 907 -14.10 -19.98 -23.73
CA THR A 907 -14.95 -20.61 -24.75
C THR A 907 -15.24 -22.09 -24.47
N GLU A 908 -14.60 -22.66 -23.44
CA GLU A 908 -14.95 -23.98 -22.90
C GLU A 908 -16.31 -23.92 -22.19
N SER A 909 -17.05 -25.03 -22.22
CA SER A 909 -18.39 -25.08 -21.67
C SER A 909 -18.41 -25.19 -20.15
N GLY A 910 -19.27 -24.40 -19.51
CA GLY A 910 -19.39 -24.35 -18.06
C GLY A 910 -19.90 -23.02 -17.53
N THR A 911 -20.15 -22.95 -16.22
CA THR A 911 -20.42 -21.70 -15.50
C THR A 911 -19.13 -21.23 -14.84
N TYR A 912 -18.76 -19.98 -15.09
CA TYR A 912 -17.57 -19.33 -14.55
C TYR A 912 -18.00 -18.26 -13.56
N GLY A 913 -17.45 -18.30 -12.34
CA GLY A 913 -17.83 -17.42 -11.24
C GLY A 913 -19.11 -17.86 -10.49
N THR A 914 -19.31 -17.22 -9.35
CA THR A 914 -20.58 -17.19 -8.61
C THR A 914 -21.09 -15.74 -8.64
N TYR A 915 -22.40 -15.52 -8.71
CA TYR A 915 -22.95 -14.15 -8.62
C TYR A 915 -23.28 -13.80 -7.17
N ASP A 916 -22.65 -12.75 -6.66
CA ASP A 916 -22.96 -12.05 -5.41
C ASP A 916 -23.06 -10.56 -5.73
N ALA A 917 -24.27 -10.01 -5.65
CA ALA A 917 -24.58 -8.69 -6.17
C ALA A 917 -23.98 -7.55 -5.35
N ASP A 918 -23.69 -7.76 -4.06
CA ASP A 918 -23.11 -6.75 -3.17
C ASP A 918 -21.88 -7.27 -2.40
N GLY A 919 -21.58 -8.56 -2.46
CA GLY A 919 -20.44 -9.19 -1.78
C GLY A 919 -20.74 -9.62 -0.34
N SER A 920 -21.98 -9.43 0.14
CA SER A 920 -22.35 -9.71 1.54
C SER A 920 -22.48 -11.21 1.85
N GLU A 921 -22.67 -12.06 0.85
CA GLU A 921 -22.67 -13.51 1.02
C GLU A 921 -21.23 -14.10 1.03
N GLY A 922 -20.24 -13.32 0.63
CA GLY A 922 -18.82 -13.67 0.70
C GLY A 922 -18.43 -14.81 -0.25
N TYR A 923 -19.10 -14.93 -1.39
CA TYR A 923 -18.83 -15.99 -2.36
C TYR A 923 -17.48 -15.80 -3.07
N ASP A 924 -16.89 -16.94 -3.47
CA ASP A 924 -15.75 -17.01 -4.38
C ASP A 924 -16.28 -16.97 -5.83
N GLY A 925 -15.67 -16.14 -6.69
CA GLY A 925 -16.20 -15.83 -8.01
C GLY A 925 -15.27 -14.95 -8.84
N LEU A 926 -15.82 -14.28 -9.85
CA LEU A 926 -15.10 -13.27 -10.61
C LEU A 926 -15.34 -11.93 -9.90
N TYR A 927 -14.40 -11.49 -9.07
CA TYR A 927 -14.53 -10.21 -8.37
C TYR A 927 -14.44 -9.05 -9.38
N THR A 928 -15.36 -8.09 -9.31
CA THR A 928 -15.30 -6.88 -10.15
C THR A 928 -14.22 -5.90 -9.71
N ASN A 929 -13.72 -6.06 -8.49
CA ASN A 929 -12.63 -5.31 -7.88
C ASN A 929 -11.85 -6.18 -6.90
N ASN A 930 -10.53 -6.04 -6.85
CA ASN A 930 -9.68 -6.75 -5.89
C ASN A 930 -9.87 -6.19 -4.47
N GLU A 931 -10.03 -4.86 -4.40
CA GLU A 931 -10.19 -4.06 -3.19
C GLU A 931 -10.98 -2.79 -3.54
N ALA A 932 -11.73 -2.22 -2.59
CA ALA A 932 -12.24 -0.87 -2.72
C ALA A 932 -12.34 -0.28 -1.31
N THR A 933 -11.81 0.92 -1.11
CA THR A 933 -11.41 1.41 0.21
C THR A 933 -11.88 2.84 0.39
N LEU A 934 -12.72 3.08 1.40
CA LEU A 934 -13.15 4.41 1.80
C LEU A 934 -12.15 4.99 2.79
N TYR A 935 -11.71 6.22 2.53
CA TYR A 935 -10.90 7.04 3.44
C TYR A 935 -11.77 8.22 3.89
N PRO A 936 -12.57 8.08 4.97
CA PRO A 936 -13.51 9.10 5.42
C PRO A 936 -12.79 10.28 6.08
N VAL A 937 -13.39 11.46 5.98
CA VAL A 937 -12.95 12.68 6.68
C VAL A 937 -14.12 13.25 7.47
N ASP A 938 -13.89 13.60 8.74
CA ASP A 938 -14.92 14.15 9.63
C ASP A 938 -15.20 15.65 9.38
N SER A 939 -16.22 16.20 10.04
CA SER A 939 -16.57 17.63 9.93
C SER A 939 -15.50 18.62 10.42
N ASN A 940 -14.46 18.14 11.10
CA ASN A 940 -13.33 18.94 11.58
C ASN A 940 -12.12 18.86 10.62
N GLY A 941 -12.19 18.03 9.57
CA GLY A 941 -11.09 17.77 8.64
C GLY A 941 -10.09 16.71 9.13
N VAL A 942 -10.47 15.88 10.11
CA VAL A 942 -9.67 14.76 10.61
C VAL A 942 -9.98 13.50 9.81
N PRO A 943 -8.98 12.77 9.29
CA PRO A 943 -9.19 11.46 8.68
C PRO A 943 -9.74 10.46 9.71
N GLY A 944 -10.80 9.74 9.35
CA GLY A 944 -11.34 8.63 10.14
C GLY A 944 -10.65 7.31 9.81
N GLN A 945 -11.15 6.23 10.42
CA GLN A 945 -10.74 4.87 10.11
C GLN A 945 -10.97 4.55 8.63
N ALA A 946 -9.97 4.03 7.93
CA ALA A 946 -10.16 3.52 6.57
C ALA A 946 -11.02 2.24 6.61
N GLU A 947 -11.97 2.08 5.69
CA GLU A 947 -12.87 0.93 5.70
C GLU A 947 -13.05 0.37 4.29
N ASN A 948 -12.88 -0.94 4.13
CA ASN A 948 -13.10 -1.62 2.85
C ASN A 948 -14.60 -1.80 2.57
N PHE A 949 -14.97 -1.79 1.29
CA PHE A 949 -16.30 -2.18 0.81
C PHE A 949 -16.37 -3.71 0.67
N TYR A 950 -17.57 -4.28 0.81
CA TYR A 950 -17.82 -5.64 0.32
C TYR A 950 -17.49 -5.75 -1.17
N ARG A 951 -17.05 -6.94 -1.60
CA ARG A 951 -16.55 -7.20 -2.96
C ARG A 951 -17.57 -8.02 -3.76
N PRO A 952 -18.33 -7.41 -4.68
CA PRO A 952 -19.26 -8.15 -5.54
C PRO A 952 -18.53 -9.18 -6.39
N THR A 953 -19.22 -10.29 -6.70
CA THR A 953 -18.75 -11.29 -7.66
C THR A 953 -19.75 -11.47 -8.78
N VAL A 954 -19.26 -11.72 -9.99
CA VAL A 954 -20.09 -11.94 -11.18
C VAL A 954 -19.83 -13.31 -11.81
N SER A 955 -20.75 -13.73 -12.67
CA SER A 955 -20.70 -15.02 -13.34
C SER A 955 -21.21 -14.98 -14.78
N TYR A 956 -20.77 -15.92 -15.61
CA TYR A 956 -21.31 -16.17 -16.95
C TYR A 956 -21.34 -17.68 -17.24
N THR A 957 -22.08 -18.10 -18.27
CA THR A 957 -22.18 -19.52 -18.64
C THR A 957 -22.01 -19.72 -20.14
N VAL A 958 -21.13 -20.65 -20.52
CA VAL A 958 -20.81 -20.99 -21.91
C VAL A 958 -21.45 -22.35 -22.24
N GLY A 959 -22.23 -22.40 -23.33
CA GLY A 959 -22.87 -23.64 -23.80
C GLY A 959 -22.00 -24.47 -24.76
N THR A 960 -22.42 -25.72 -25.03
CA THR A 960 -21.81 -26.60 -26.04
C THR A 960 -22.55 -26.55 -27.38
N VAL A 961 -21.87 -26.76 -28.50
CA VAL A 961 -22.51 -27.07 -29.78
C VAL A 961 -23.01 -28.53 -29.75
N SER A 962 -24.31 -28.77 -30.00
CA SER A 962 -24.84 -30.14 -30.04
C SER A 962 -24.84 -30.72 -31.46
N ILE A 963 -24.61 -32.03 -31.54
CA ILE A 963 -24.66 -32.85 -32.75
C ILE A 963 -25.66 -33.98 -32.50
N THR A 964 -26.81 -33.93 -33.15
CA THR A 964 -27.89 -34.91 -32.95
C THR A 964 -28.16 -35.61 -34.27
N PRO A 965 -27.97 -36.94 -34.39
CA PRO A 965 -28.40 -37.69 -35.58
C PRO A 965 -29.88 -37.42 -35.86
N ALA A 966 -30.24 -37.22 -37.12
CA ALA A 966 -31.61 -36.89 -37.50
C ALA A 966 -32.50 -38.14 -37.51
N ASP A 967 -33.66 -38.04 -36.86
CA ASP A 967 -34.60 -39.16 -36.69
C ASP A 967 -35.01 -39.79 -38.03
N ILE A 968 -34.88 -41.11 -38.16
CA ILE A 968 -35.15 -41.82 -39.42
C ILE A 968 -35.95 -43.12 -39.21
N THR A 969 -36.95 -43.36 -40.06
CA THR A 969 -37.70 -44.62 -40.12
C THR A 969 -37.29 -45.38 -41.37
N ILE A 970 -36.98 -46.67 -41.24
CA ILE A 970 -36.46 -47.51 -42.34
C ILE A 970 -37.16 -48.88 -42.40
N TYR A 971 -37.06 -49.55 -43.55
CA TYR A 971 -37.52 -50.92 -43.74
C TYR A 971 -36.37 -51.89 -44.02
N THR A 972 -36.34 -53.01 -43.31
CA THR A 972 -35.31 -54.05 -43.48
C THR A 972 -35.24 -54.54 -44.93
N GLY A 973 -34.03 -54.76 -45.46
CA GLY A 973 -33.80 -55.29 -46.81
C GLY A 973 -33.80 -54.25 -47.93
N GLY A 974 -33.49 -52.99 -47.62
CA GLY A 974 -33.10 -51.97 -48.61
C GLY A 974 -31.60 -51.96 -48.86
N ASP A 975 -31.19 -51.45 -50.01
CA ASP A 975 -29.78 -51.15 -50.32
C ASP A 975 -29.41 -49.79 -49.66
N GLY A 976 -28.25 -49.69 -49.00
CA GLY A 976 -27.93 -48.58 -48.07
C GLY A 976 -26.44 -48.30 -47.84
N TYR A 977 -26.17 -47.34 -46.95
CA TYR A 977 -24.90 -46.67 -46.65
C TYR A 977 -23.75 -47.61 -46.21
N ASP A 978 -22.71 -47.71 -47.04
CA ASP A 978 -21.49 -48.49 -46.82
C ASP A 978 -20.58 -47.92 -45.69
N SER A 979 -20.97 -47.98 -44.41
CA SER A 979 -20.11 -47.51 -43.29
C SER A 979 -20.29 -48.25 -41.95
N VAL A 980 -21.07 -49.32 -41.94
CA VAL A 980 -21.43 -50.14 -40.77
C VAL A 980 -20.50 -51.35 -40.66
N ILE A 981 -20.24 -51.82 -39.43
CA ILE A 981 -19.23 -52.86 -39.16
C ILE A 981 -19.92 -54.20 -38.89
N THR A 982 -19.63 -55.22 -39.70
CA THR A 982 -19.99 -56.61 -39.39
C THR A 982 -18.82 -57.33 -38.73
N ASP A 983 -18.88 -57.53 -37.40
CA ASP A 983 -17.92 -58.41 -36.70
C ASP A 983 -18.23 -59.88 -36.97
N VAL A 984 -17.39 -60.52 -37.78
CA VAL A 984 -17.26 -61.98 -37.86
C VAL A 984 -15.85 -62.43 -37.50
N ASN A 985 -15.49 -62.18 -36.23
CA ASN A 985 -14.27 -62.57 -35.51
C ASN A 985 -13.09 -61.60 -35.64
N GLY A 986 -13.27 -60.34 -35.24
CA GLY A 986 -12.34 -59.62 -34.36
C GLY A 986 -10.89 -59.37 -34.80
N ASP A 987 -10.54 -59.51 -36.08
CA ASP A 987 -9.16 -59.23 -36.55
C ASP A 987 -9.06 -58.67 -37.99
N GLN A 988 -10.17 -58.49 -38.73
CA GLN A 988 -10.24 -57.65 -39.94
C GLN A 988 -11.60 -56.97 -40.09
N VAL A 989 -11.58 -55.69 -40.49
CA VAL A 989 -12.76 -54.89 -40.84
C VAL A 989 -12.93 -54.96 -42.36
N GLU A 990 -13.98 -55.65 -42.83
CA GLU A 990 -14.53 -55.44 -44.16
C GLU A 990 -15.81 -54.61 -44.02
N THR A 991 -16.04 -53.67 -44.92
CA THR A 991 -17.32 -52.96 -45.04
C THR A 991 -18.42 -53.97 -45.35
N SER A 992 -19.56 -53.91 -44.65
CA SER A 992 -20.75 -54.64 -45.09
C SER A 992 -21.15 -54.16 -46.48
N ALA A 993 -21.85 -54.99 -47.25
CA ALA A 993 -22.25 -54.67 -48.62
C ALA A 993 -23.53 -53.79 -48.68
N GLY A 994 -23.64 -52.83 -47.74
CA GLY A 994 -24.68 -51.81 -47.69
C GLY A 994 -26.11 -52.32 -47.72
N THR A 995 -26.60 -52.96 -46.65
CA THR A 995 -27.95 -53.55 -46.63
C THR A 995 -28.78 -53.11 -45.42
N GLY A 996 -29.28 -51.86 -45.47
CA GLY A 996 -30.44 -51.46 -44.68
C GLY A 996 -30.50 -50.01 -44.21
N LEU A 997 -29.35 -49.33 -44.04
CA LEU A 997 -29.32 -47.99 -43.43
C LEU A 997 -29.20 -46.85 -44.46
N PRO A 998 -29.97 -45.76 -44.38
CA PRO A 998 -29.73 -44.53 -45.13
C PRO A 998 -28.42 -43.84 -44.74
N THR A 999 -27.96 -42.91 -45.57
CA THR A 999 -26.86 -41.99 -45.19
C THR A 999 -27.36 -41.11 -44.04
N PRO A 1000 -26.65 -41.01 -42.90
CA PRO A 1000 -27.14 -40.26 -41.75
C PRO A 1000 -27.14 -38.76 -41.98
N GLY A 1001 -28.25 -38.12 -41.61
CA GLY A 1001 -28.33 -36.67 -41.41
C GLY A 1001 -28.06 -36.31 -39.95
N PHE A 1002 -27.66 -35.07 -39.71
CA PHE A 1002 -27.39 -34.52 -38.38
C PHE A 1002 -28.01 -33.13 -38.26
N TYR A 1003 -28.72 -32.91 -37.15
CA TYR A 1003 -29.01 -31.57 -36.64
C TYR A 1003 -27.78 -31.06 -35.91
N ILE A 1004 -27.46 -29.78 -36.12
CA ILE A 1004 -26.40 -29.07 -35.41
C ILE A 1004 -27.05 -27.86 -34.74
N GLU A 1005 -26.91 -27.73 -33.42
CA GLU A 1005 -27.44 -26.60 -32.66
C GLU A 1005 -26.30 -25.82 -31.99
N LEU A 1006 -26.25 -24.51 -32.25
CA LEU A 1006 -25.29 -23.60 -31.61
C LEU A 1006 -25.91 -23.03 -30.33
N PRO A 1007 -25.12 -22.76 -29.27
CA PRO A 1007 -25.58 -21.97 -28.12
C PRO A 1007 -26.18 -20.64 -28.60
N ALA A 1008 -27.26 -20.17 -27.95
CA ALA A 1008 -28.04 -19.03 -28.43
C ALA A 1008 -27.20 -17.75 -28.66
N GLU A 1009 -26.23 -17.47 -27.79
CA GLU A 1009 -25.28 -16.37 -27.92
C GLU A 1009 -24.39 -16.51 -29.17
N VAL A 1010 -23.83 -17.71 -29.38
CA VAL A 1010 -22.98 -18.05 -30.55
C VAL A 1010 -23.80 -17.98 -31.85
N ASN A 1011 -25.06 -18.42 -31.83
CA ASN A 1011 -25.97 -18.34 -32.96
C ASN A 1011 -26.29 -16.87 -33.32
N ASN A 1012 -26.63 -16.05 -32.33
CA ASN A 1012 -26.92 -14.62 -32.54
C ASN A 1012 -25.69 -13.86 -33.06
N TRP A 1013 -24.50 -14.16 -32.50
CA TRP A 1013 -23.23 -13.65 -32.99
C TRP A 1013 -22.99 -14.03 -34.45
N LEU A 1014 -23.18 -15.31 -34.81
CA LEU A 1014 -22.99 -15.77 -36.20
C LEU A 1014 -23.97 -15.10 -37.17
N ILE A 1015 -25.23 -14.92 -36.79
CA ILE A 1015 -26.23 -14.19 -37.60
C ILE A 1015 -25.78 -12.74 -37.85
N GLY A 1016 -25.14 -12.11 -36.86
CA GLY A 1016 -24.56 -10.76 -36.99
C GLY A 1016 -23.36 -10.70 -37.95
N GLN A 1017 -22.53 -11.74 -38.00
CA GLN A 1017 -21.27 -11.74 -38.76
C GLN A 1017 -21.34 -12.42 -40.14
N ALA A 1018 -22.29 -13.35 -40.36
CA ALA A 1018 -22.40 -14.10 -41.61
C ALA A 1018 -22.75 -13.21 -42.82
N ALA A 1019 -22.37 -13.66 -44.02
CA ALA A 1019 -22.71 -12.98 -45.27
C ALA A 1019 -24.23 -12.99 -45.54
N GLU A 1020 -24.76 -11.94 -46.16
CA GLU A 1020 -26.21 -11.81 -46.41
C GLU A 1020 -26.73 -12.86 -47.41
N GLU A 1021 -25.89 -13.31 -48.34
CA GLU A 1021 -26.21 -14.43 -49.24
C GLU A 1021 -26.33 -15.80 -48.56
N ASP A 1022 -25.90 -15.94 -47.31
CA ASP A 1022 -25.94 -17.19 -46.54
C ASP A 1022 -27.11 -17.22 -45.53
N LYS A 1023 -27.87 -16.12 -45.42
CA LYS A 1023 -29.01 -15.96 -44.52
C LYS A 1023 -30.31 -16.24 -45.25
N VAL A 1024 -31.10 -17.17 -44.72
CA VAL A 1024 -32.44 -17.51 -45.21
C VAL A 1024 -33.45 -17.29 -44.08
N ILE A 1025 -34.65 -16.81 -44.42
CA ILE A 1025 -35.76 -16.72 -43.47
C ILE A 1025 -36.61 -17.98 -43.60
N ASN A 1026 -36.79 -18.73 -42.51
CA ASN A 1026 -37.59 -19.95 -42.49
C ASN A 1026 -39.11 -19.64 -42.47
N ASP A 1027 -39.95 -20.69 -42.52
CA ASP A 1027 -41.42 -20.55 -42.51
C ASP A 1027 -42.00 -19.91 -41.22
N GLU A 1028 -41.23 -19.87 -40.13
CA GLU A 1028 -41.62 -19.24 -38.85
C GLU A 1028 -41.18 -17.76 -38.73
N GLY A 1029 -40.23 -17.32 -39.57
CA GLY A 1029 -39.75 -15.94 -39.65
C GLY A 1029 -38.35 -15.71 -39.05
N ASP A 1030 -37.66 -16.75 -38.59
CA ASP A 1030 -36.31 -16.65 -38.04
C ASP A 1030 -35.24 -16.66 -39.13
N VAL A 1031 -34.09 -16.04 -38.83
CA VAL A 1031 -32.92 -16.03 -39.70
C VAL A 1031 -32.06 -17.26 -39.44
N VAL A 1032 -31.92 -18.11 -40.46
CA VAL A 1032 -31.13 -19.35 -40.45
C VAL A 1032 -29.89 -19.18 -41.33
N VAL A 1033 -28.73 -19.60 -40.83
CA VAL A 1033 -27.44 -19.57 -41.56
C VAL A 1033 -27.04 -20.99 -41.95
N ASP A 1034 -26.53 -21.17 -43.17
CA ASP A 1034 -25.92 -22.43 -43.61
C ASP A 1034 -24.55 -22.65 -42.93
N LEU A 1035 -24.54 -23.48 -41.88
CA LEU A 1035 -23.35 -23.77 -41.08
C LEU A 1035 -22.25 -24.48 -41.87
N SER A 1036 -22.54 -25.08 -43.04
CA SER A 1036 -21.52 -25.80 -43.83
C SER A 1036 -20.38 -24.92 -44.32
N LYS A 1037 -20.58 -23.60 -44.36
CA LYS A 1037 -19.59 -22.60 -44.78
C LYS A 1037 -18.74 -22.07 -43.62
N TYR A 1038 -19.22 -22.23 -42.38
CA TYR A 1038 -18.66 -21.58 -41.20
C TYR A 1038 -18.14 -22.58 -40.15
N LEU A 1039 -18.75 -23.76 -40.04
CA LEU A 1039 -18.50 -24.72 -38.98
C LEU A 1039 -17.80 -25.98 -39.49
N THR A 1040 -16.76 -26.40 -38.77
CA THR A 1040 -16.10 -27.70 -38.93
C THR A 1040 -15.95 -28.35 -37.56
N PHE A 1041 -15.84 -29.68 -37.53
CA PHE A 1041 -15.50 -30.40 -36.30
C PHE A 1041 -14.06 -30.91 -36.37
N THR A 1042 -13.30 -30.74 -35.29
CA THR A 1042 -11.91 -31.20 -35.17
C THR A 1042 -11.75 -32.14 -33.99
N TYR A 1043 -10.68 -32.94 -34.02
CA TYR A 1043 -10.23 -33.77 -32.91
C TYR A 1043 -8.70 -33.81 -32.91
N ASP A 1044 -8.09 -33.67 -31.75
CA ASP A 1044 -6.66 -33.93 -31.50
C ASP A 1044 -6.50 -34.55 -30.11
N ASP A 1045 -5.73 -35.64 -30.00
CA ASP A 1045 -5.43 -36.32 -28.75
C ASP A 1045 -4.06 -35.95 -28.15
N GLY A 1046 -3.34 -35.01 -28.78
CA GLY A 1046 -1.98 -34.61 -28.42
C GLY A 1046 -0.91 -35.69 -28.67
N GLN A 1047 -1.30 -36.85 -29.22
CA GLN A 1047 -0.43 -37.99 -29.54
C GLN A 1047 -0.25 -38.15 -31.06
N GLY A 1048 -0.88 -37.28 -31.85
CA GLY A 1048 -0.79 -37.23 -33.31
C GLY A 1048 -1.95 -37.88 -34.03
N ASN A 1049 -3.03 -38.28 -33.34
CA ASN A 1049 -4.26 -38.71 -33.99
C ASN A 1049 -5.20 -37.52 -34.18
N THR A 1050 -5.03 -36.79 -35.28
CA THR A 1050 -5.94 -35.68 -35.63
C THR A 1050 -7.08 -36.12 -36.55
N ARG A 1051 -8.22 -35.43 -36.48
CA ARG A 1051 -9.32 -35.51 -37.46
C ARG A 1051 -9.86 -34.12 -37.75
N THR A 1052 -10.37 -33.92 -38.96
CA THR A 1052 -11.19 -32.77 -39.33
C THR A 1052 -12.35 -33.29 -40.16
N TRP A 1053 -13.57 -32.95 -39.74
CA TRP A 1053 -14.81 -33.28 -40.44
C TRP A 1053 -15.47 -31.99 -40.91
N HIS A 1054 -15.74 -31.91 -42.21
CA HIS A 1054 -16.48 -30.81 -42.81
C HIS A 1054 -17.96 -31.15 -42.87
N LEU A 1055 -18.81 -30.13 -42.83
CA LEU A 1055 -20.24 -30.28 -43.04
C LEU A 1055 -20.59 -30.07 -44.51
N GLU A 1056 -21.56 -30.83 -45.00
CA GLU A 1056 -22.26 -30.61 -46.27
C GLU A 1056 -23.76 -30.53 -45.94
N ARG A 1057 -24.54 -29.66 -46.60
CA ARG A 1057 -26.00 -29.74 -46.49
C ARG A 1057 -26.51 -31.08 -47.04
N TYR A 1058 -27.44 -31.73 -46.33
CA TYR A 1058 -27.94 -33.05 -46.72
C TYR A 1058 -28.67 -33.02 -48.08
N ASP A 1059 -29.26 -31.88 -48.42
CA ASP A 1059 -30.09 -31.66 -49.60
C ASP A 1059 -29.37 -30.97 -50.77
N ASN A 1060 -28.02 -31.08 -50.84
CA ASN A 1060 -27.07 -30.37 -51.74
C ASN A 1060 -27.37 -30.47 -53.27
N LYS A 1061 -28.49 -29.89 -53.71
CA LYS A 1061 -29.01 -29.91 -55.08
C LYS A 1061 -29.40 -28.48 -55.47
N GLU A 1062 -28.95 -28.03 -56.65
CA GLU A 1062 -29.18 -26.67 -57.12
C GLU A 1062 -30.69 -26.37 -57.23
N GLY A 1063 -31.19 -25.44 -56.42
CA GLY A 1063 -32.60 -25.06 -56.35
C GLY A 1063 -33.43 -25.76 -55.27
N ASN A 1064 -32.81 -26.48 -54.33
CA ASN A 1064 -33.47 -27.00 -53.13
C ASN A 1064 -33.04 -26.22 -51.87
N ASP A 1065 -34.02 -25.80 -51.07
CA ASP A 1065 -33.90 -25.11 -49.79
C ASP A 1065 -34.64 -25.86 -48.66
N SER A 1066 -34.89 -27.16 -48.85
CA SER A 1066 -35.61 -28.00 -47.88
C SER A 1066 -34.95 -28.01 -46.50
N MET A 1067 -35.73 -27.62 -45.50
CA MET A 1067 -35.38 -27.69 -44.09
C MET A 1067 -36.16 -28.83 -43.42
N ALA A 1068 -35.72 -29.29 -42.26
CA ALA A 1068 -36.54 -30.12 -41.38
C ALA A 1068 -36.65 -29.41 -40.04
N TYR A 1069 -37.88 -29.25 -39.53
CA TYR A 1069 -38.14 -28.57 -38.26
C TYR A 1069 -37.44 -27.19 -38.18
N ASN A 1070 -37.58 -26.40 -39.25
CA ASN A 1070 -37.09 -25.03 -39.40
C ASN A 1070 -35.56 -24.83 -39.35
N ARG A 1071 -34.78 -25.92 -39.49
CA ARG A 1071 -33.31 -25.93 -39.56
C ARG A 1071 -32.79 -26.78 -40.73
N TYR A 1072 -31.58 -26.50 -41.19
CA TYR A 1072 -30.90 -27.38 -42.16
C TYR A 1072 -30.45 -28.69 -41.49
N ILE A 1073 -30.51 -29.80 -42.23
CA ILE A 1073 -29.87 -31.06 -41.88
C ILE A 1073 -28.52 -31.11 -42.61
N TYR A 1074 -27.48 -31.57 -41.92
CA TYR A 1074 -26.13 -31.71 -42.47
C TYR A 1074 -25.72 -33.18 -42.60
N ARG A 1075 -24.83 -33.46 -43.54
CA ARG A 1075 -23.95 -34.64 -43.55
C ARG A 1075 -22.62 -34.23 -42.96
N ILE A 1076 -22.06 -35.08 -42.11
CA ILE A 1076 -20.68 -34.94 -41.65
C ILE A 1076 -19.81 -35.74 -42.62
N LEU A 1077 -18.99 -35.06 -43.43
CA LEU A 1077 -18.15 -35.68 -44.45
C LEU A 1077 -17.03 -36.53 -43.81
N PRO A 1078 -16.55 -37.60 -44.47
CA PRO A 1078 -15.43 -38.39 -44.00
C PRO A 1078 -14.18 -37.54 -43.73
N ALA A 1079 -13.46 -37.84 -42.66
CA ALA A 1079 -12.18 -37.19 -42.38
C ALA A 1079 -11.06 -37.82 -43.23
N GLU A 1080 -10.27 -37.00 -43.94
CA GLU A 1080 -9.07 -37.49 -44.64
C GLU A 1080 -7.91 -37.63 -43.64
N VAL A 1081 -7.39 -38.86 -43.49
CA VAL A 1081 -6.25 -39.16 -42.61
C VAL A 1081 -5.26 -40.02 -43.37
N ASN A 1082 -4.02 -39.53 -43.57
CA ASN A 1082 -2.99 -40.24 -44.36
C ASN A 1082 -3.44 -40.66 -45.78
N SER A 1083 -4.36 -39.90 -46.39
CA SER A 1083 -5.04 -40.20 -47.67
C SER A 1083 -5.93 -41.45 -47.64
N GLU A 1084 -6.48 -41.77 -46.47
CA GLU A 1084 -7.60 -42.70 -46.27
C GLU A 1084 -8.80 -41.90 -45.73
N GLU A 1085 -10.00 -42.14 -46.28
CA GLU A 1085 -11.24 -41.47 -45.84
C GLU A 1085 -11.88 -42.27 -44.71
N ILE A 1086 -12.11 -41.62 -43.56
CA ILE A 1086 -12.71 -42.25 -42.38
C ILE A 1086 -14.14 -41.71 -42.21
N PRO A 1087 -15.18 -42.49 -42.56
CA PRO A 1087 -16.58 -42.04 -42.45
C PRO A 1087 -17.05 -41.98 -41.00
N ILE A 1088 -18.06 -41.14 -40.76
CA ILE A 1088 -18.81 -41.17 -39.49
C ILE A 1088 -19.61 -42.46 -39.42
N ARG A 1089 -19.53 -43.12 -38.25
CA ARG A 1089 -20.25 -44.36 -37.94
C ARG A 1089 -21.29 -44.10 -36.87
N LEU A 1090 -22.37 -44.86 -36.91
CA LEU A 1090 -23.44 -44.79 -35.92
C LEU A 1090 -23.38 -45.96 -34.94
N GLN A 1091 -23.88 -45.72 -33.73
CA GLN A 1091 -24.16 -46.70 -32.70
C GLN A 1091 -25.67 -46.64 -32.40
N PHE A 1092 -26.30 -47.81 -32.37
CA PHE A 1092 -27.71 -47.98 -32.06
C PHE A 1092 -27.83 -48.67 -30.70
N THR A 1093 -28.68 -48.18 -29.82
CA THR A 1093 -28.89 -48.72 -28.46
C THR A 1093 -30.35 -49.11 -28.28
N ASP A 1094 -30.58 -50.34 -27.83
CA ASP A 1094 -31.90 -50.94 -27.54
C ASP A 1094 -32.40 -50.45 -26.15
N ASP A 1095 -33.71 -50.57 -25.89
CA ASP A 1095 -34.39 -50.26 -24.63
C ASP A 1095 -33.75 -50.96 -23.41
N ASP A 1096 -33.09 -52.10 -23.62
CA ASP A 1096 -32.40 -52.86 -22.56
C ASP A 1096 -30.95 -52.39 -22.27
N GLY A 1097 -30.45 -51.43 -23.05
CA GLY A 1097 -29.10 -50.88 -22.97
C GLY A 1097 -28.04 -51.64 -23.77
N THR A 1098 -28.42 -52.67 -24.53
CA THR A 1098 -27.52 -53.34 -25.49
C THR A 1098 -27.29 -52.43 -26.70
N PHE A 1099 -26.04 -52.23 -27.10
CA PHE A 1099 -25.70 -51.44 -28.29
C PHE A 1099 -25.13 -52.29 -29.44
N MET A 1100 -25.33 -51.82 -30.67
CA MET A 1100 -24.81 -52.41 -31.91
C MET A 1100 -24.30 -51.33 -32.88
N THR A 1101 -23.41 -51.73 -33.79
CA THR A 1101 -22.75 -50.87 -34.79
C THR A 1101 -22.85 -51.46 -36.21
N SER A 1102 -23.89 -52.26 -36.43
CA SER A 1102 -24.20 -52.99 -37.67
C SER A 1102 -25.58 -52.58 -38.19
N ASP A 1103 -25.81 -52.72 -39.50
CA ASP A 1103 -27.10 -52.61 -40.18
C ASP A 1103 -27.94 -53.90 -40.18
N ASP A 1104 -27.43 -55.01 -39.61
CA ASP A 1104 -28.13 -56.31 -39.55
C ASP A 1104 -29.21 -56.33 -38.45
N PHE A 1105 -30.27 -55.54 -38.65
CA PHE A 1105 -31.39 -55.45 -37.72
C PHE A 1105 -32.28 -56.70 -37.77
N THR A 1106 -32.27 -57.49 -36.71
CA THR A 1106 -33.14 -58.67 -36.55
C THR A 1106 -34.49 -58.27 -35.95
N VAL A 1107 -35.44 -57.82 -36.78
CA VAL A 1107 -36.82 -57.56 -36.32
C VAL A 1107 -37.57 -58.89 -36.17
N SER A 1108 -38.18 -59.12 -35.00
CA SER A 1108 -38.98 -60.32 -34.73
C SER A 1108 -40.30 -60.32 -35.50
N LEU A 1109 -40.74 -61.47 -36.03
CA LEU A 1109 -42.08 -61.60 -36.63
C LEU A 1109 -43.25 -61.52 -35.61
N ASP A 1110 -42.96 -61.31 -34.32
CA ASP A 1110 -43.95 -60.97 -33.28
C ASP A 1110 -43.96 -59.46 -32.94
N GLU A 1111 -43.13 -58.65 -33.63
CA GLU A 1111 -42.88 -57.23 -33.36
C GLU A 1111 -42.98 -56.41 -34.67
N LEU A 1112 -43.85 -55.39 -34.70
CA LEU A 1112 -44.16 -54.66 -35.95
C LEU A 1112 -43.05 -53.68 -36.39
N PHE A 1113 -42.36 -53.12 -35.41
CA PHE A 1113 -41.24 -52.21 -35.55
C PHE A 1113 -40.49 -52.20 -34.23
N HIS A 1114 -39.21 -51.85 -34.28
CA HIS A 1114 -38.36 -51.68 -33.11
C HIS A 1114 -37.69 -50.30 -33.19
N VAL A 1115 -37.38 -49.69 -32.05
CA VAL A 1115 -36.83 -48.33 -31.96
C VAL A 1115 -35.49 -48.39 -31.24
N TYR A 1116 -34.48 -47.72 -31.79
CA TYR A 1116 -33.16 -47.61 -31.20
C TYR A 1116 -32.77 -46.15 -30.98
N ASP A 1117 -32.12 -45.86 -29.86
CA ASP A 1117 -31.36 -44.62 -29.66
C ASP A 1117 -30.15 -44.62 -30.61
N MET A 1118 -30.08 -43.65 -31.50
CA MET A 1118 -29.05 -43.49 -32.53
C MET A 1118 -28.05 -42.39 -32.14
N THR A 1119 -26.78 -42.75 -32.01
CA THR A 1119 -25.67 -41.85 -31.64
C THR A 1119 -24.47 -42.05 -32.58
N ILE A 1120 -23.45 -41.19 -32.50
CA ILE A 1120 -22.18 -41.39 -33.23
C ILE A 1120 -21.30 -42.40 -32.48
N TYR A 1121 -20.85 -43.45 -33.18
CA TYR A 1121 -19.93 -44.44 -32.62
C TYR A 1121 -18.51 -43.88 -32.51
N ALA A 1122 -18.01 -43.73 -31.29
CA ALA A 1122 -16.70 -43.15 -30.99
C ALA A 1122 -15.50 -44.04 -31.39
N GLY A 1123 -15.66 -45.37 -31.35
CA GLY A 1123 -14.53 -46.31 -31.42
C GLY A 1123 -13.52 -46.06 -30.29
N ASP A 1124 -12.24 -45.92 -30.65
CA ASP A 1124 -11.16 -45.58 -29.72
C ASP A 1124 -11.02 -44.05 -29.47
N LEU A 1125 -11.82 -43.20 -30.14
CA LEU A 1125 -11.74 -41.74 -29.98
C LEU A 1125 -12.45 -41.30 -28.69
N ASN A 1126 -11.89 -40.33 -27.98
CA ASN A 1126 -12.55 -39.70 -26.85
C ASN A 1126 -13.44 -38.54 -27.33
N GLN A 1127 -14.77 -38.72 -27.39
CA GLN A 1127 -15.72 -37.70 -27.86
C GLN A 1127 -15.55 -36.33 -27.18
N LYS A 1128 -15.07 -36.27 -25.93
CA LYS A 1128 -14.80 -35.00 -25.22
C LYS A 1128 -13.65 -34.16 -25.78
N LEU A 1129 -12.90 -34.69 -26.75
CA LEU A 1129 -11.84 -33.98 -27.46
C LEU A 1129 -12.31 -33.48 -28.85
N VAL A 1130 -13.59 -33.67 -29.18
CA VAL A 1130 -14.18 -33.09 -30.40
C VAL A 1130 -14.50 -31.62 -30.13
N LYS A 1131 -13.94 -30.73 -30.94
CA LYS A 1131 -14.21 -29.29 -30.90
C LYS A 1131 -15.02 -28.85 -32.12
N ALA A 1132 -15.95 -27.95 -31.90
CA ALA A 1132 -16.68 -27.22 -32.92
C ALA A 1132 -15.88 -25.96 -33.27
N VAL A 1133 -15.30 -25.91 -34.46
CA VAL A 1133 -14.46 -24.80 -34.94
C VAL A 1133 -15.27 -23.92 -35.88
N LEU A 1134 -15.68 -22.76 -35.39
CA LEU A 1134 -16.46 -21.76 -36.12
C LEU A 1134 -15.51 -20.72 -36.72
N THR A 1135 -15.50 -20.60 -38.05
CA THR A 1135 -14.56 -19.75 -38.81
C THR A 1135 -15.30 -18.64 -39.53
N VAL A 1136 -14.99 -17.39 -39.21
CA VAL A 1136 -15.57 -16.18 -39.85
C VAL A 1136 -14.46 -15.17 -40.12
N ASN A 1137 -14.39 -14.61 -41.34
CA ASN A 1137 -13.38 -13.61 -41.74
C ASN A 1137 -11.91 -14.04 -41.44
N ASP A 1138 -11.58 -15.30 -41.76
CA ASP A 1138 -10.28 -15.95 -41.49
C ASP A 1138 -9.91 -16.11 -39.99
N ALA A 1139 -10.78 -15.73 -39.05
CA ALA A 1139 -10.64 -16.00 -37.62
C ALA A 1139 -11.43 -17.27 -37.23
N ALA A 1140 -10.83 -18.16 -36.45
CA ALA A 1140 -11.42 -19.41 -35.99
C ALA A 1140 -11.54 -19.44 -34.47
N THR A 1141 -12.73 -19.79 -33.97
CA THR A 1141 -13.04 -19.93 -32.54
C THR A 1141 -13.46 -21.37 -32.25
N GLU A 1142 -12.91 -21.95 -31.19
CA GLU A 1142 -13.22 -23.33 -30.78
C GLU A 1142 -14.22 -23.36 -29.62
N TYR A 1143 -15.25 -24.19 -29.76
CA TYR A 1143 -16.25 -24.52 -28.74
C TYR A 1143 -16.27 -26.02 -28.46
N ASP A 1144 -16.75 -26.43 -27.30
CA ASP A 1144 -17.00 -27.85 -27.02
C ASP A 1144 -18.17 -28.39 -27.86
N ALA A 1145 -18.02 -29.62 -28.35
CA ALA A 1145 -19.07 -30.34 -29.07
C ALA A 1145 -19.62 -31.51 -28.22
N THR A 1146 -20.94 -31.63 -28.16
CA THR A 1146 -21.65 -32.74 -27.49
C THR A 1146 -22.44 -33.55 -28.52
N VAL A 1147 -22.35 -34.88 -28.47
CA VAL A 1147 -23.21 -35.76 -29.29
C VAL A 1147 -24.44 -36.17 -28.47
N GLU A 1148 -25.62 -35.97 -29.05
CA GLU A 1148 -26.91 -36.38 -28.49
C GLU A 1148 -27.48 -37.59 -29.25
N SER A 1149 -28.55 -38.19 -28.72
CA SER A 1149 -29.29 -39.28 -29.38
C SER A 1149 -30.39 -38.74 -30.29
N GLY A 1150 -30.46 -39.25 -31.52
CA GLY A 1150 -31.68 -39.23 -32.35
C GLY A 1150 -32.39 -40.59 -32.32
N GLU A 1151 -33.54 -40.71 -33.00
CA GLU A 1151 -34.33 -41.93 -33.03
C GLU A 1151 -34.19 -42.71 -34.37
N LEU A 1152 -33.84 -44.00 -34.30
CA LEU A 1152 -33.94 -44.91 -35.44
C LEU A 1152 -35.11 -45.88 -35.25
N THR A 1153 -36.17 -45.74 -36.04
CA THR A 1153 -37.27 -46.73 -36.10
C THR A 1153 -37.02 -47.72 -37.23
N VAL A 1154 -36.83 -49.00 -36.92
CA VAL A 1154 -36.65 -50.09 -37.90
C VAL A 1154 -37.91 -50.93 -38.02
N ARG A 1155 -38.39 -51.11 -39.25
CA ARG A 1155 -39.61 -51.89 -39.55
C ARG A 1155 -39.24 -53.16 -40.31
N GLY A 1156 -39.69 -54.30 -39.80
CA GLY A 1156 -39.41 -55.62 -40.38
C GLY A 1156 -40.29 -55.93 -41.59
N VAL A 1157 -39.72 -56.60 -42.58
CA VAL A 1157 -40.43 -57.09 -43.78
C VAL A 1157 -40.50 -58.62 -43.73
N THR A 1158 -41.67 -59.18 -44.01
CA THR A 1158 -42.00 -60.59 -43.68
C THR A 1158 -41.67 -61.61 -44.76
N ASP A 1159 -41.76 -61.23 -46.03
CA ASP A 1159 -41.43 -62.09 -47.16
C ASP A 1159 -39.97 -61.88 -47.61
N ASN A 1160 -39.28 -62.97 -47.97
CA ASN A 1160 -37.82 -63.05 -48.12
C ASN A 1160 -37.30 -62.44 -49.45
N GLY A 1161 -37.78 -61.24 -49.78
CA GLY A 1161 -37.60 -60.50 -51.02
C GLY A 1161 -38.75 -59.50 -51.23
N THR A 1162 -38.65 -58.34 -50.60
CA THR A 1162 -39.57 -57.18 -50.67
C THR A 1162 -40.04 -56.89 -52.10
N HIS A 1163 -41.35 -56.71 -52.32
CA HIS A 1163 -41.87 -56.29 -53.63
C HIS A 1163 -42.19 -54.80 -53.63
N THR A 1164 -41.17 -53.98 -53.91
CA THR A 1164 -41.38 -52.58 -54.27
C THR A 1164 -42.00 -52.49 -55.67
N THR A 1165 -42.89 -51.53 -55.85
CA THR A 1165 -43.60 -51.28 -57.11
C THR A 1165 -43.49 -49.80 -57.48
N ASP A 1166 -43.41 -49.50 -58.79
CA ASP A 1166 -43.22 -48.12 -59.24
C ASP A 1166 -44.36 -47.20 -58.80
N VAL A 1167 -44.01 -46.00 -58.35
CA VAL A 1167 -44.95 -44.88 -58.23
C VAL A 1167 -45.05 -44.24 -59.62
N VAL A 1168 -46.26 -44.15 -60.16
CA VAL A 1168 -46.49 -43.63 -61.52
C VAL A 1168 -47.24 -42.29 -61.51
N THR A 1169 -47.04 -41.47 -62.53
CA THR A 1169 -47.76 -40.18 -62.66
C THR A 1169 -49.08 -40.30 -63.44
N GLU A 1170 -49.25 -41.36 -64.23
CA GLU A 1170 -50.48 -41.67 -64.98
C GLU A 1170 -51.14 -42.97 -64.50
N ALA A 1171 -52.48 -43.01 -64.55
CA ALA A 1171 -53.26 -44.18 -64.14
C ALA A 1171 -52.95 -45.43 -65.00
N PRO A 1172 -52.59 -46.59 -64.39
CA PRO A 1172 -52.17 -47.76 -65.14
C PRO A 1172 -53.33 -48.37 -65.97
N PRO A 1173 -53.13 -48.65 -67.28
CA PRO A 1173 -54.19 -49.12 -68.17
C PRO A 1173 -54.60 -50.58 -67.94
N ASN A 1174 -53.76 -51.38 -67.27
CA ASN A 1174 -54.10 -52.68 -66.70
C ASN A 1174 -53.32 -52.80 -65.38
N VAL A 1175 -53.96 -53.31 -64.33
CA VAL A 1175 -53.32 -53.52 -63.02
C VAL A 1175 -52.93 -55.00 -62.92
N THR A 1176 -51.64 -55.27 -62.73
CA THR A 1176 -51.09 -56.65 -62.64
C THR A 1176 -50.31 -56.91 -61.35
N SER A 1177 -50.07 -55.85 -60.59
CA SER A 1177 -49.48 -55.78 -59.25
C SER A 1177 -50.12 -54.57 -58.58
N VAL A 1178 -49.97 -54.41 -57.25
CA VAL A 1178 -50.33 -53.14 -56.61
C VAL A 1178 -49.45 -52.02 -57.20
N THR A 1179 -49.98 -50.81 -57.34
CA THR A 1179 -49.26 -49.67 -57.94
C THR A 1179 -49.79 -48.36 -57.35
N ALA A 1180 -48.91 -47.46 -56.91
CA ALA A 1180 -49.29 -46.13 -56.46
C ALA A 1180 -49.26 -45.12 -57.62
N GLN A 1181 -50.18 -44.17 -57.62
CA GLN A 1181 -50.17 -43.01 -58.50
C GLN A 1181 -50.13 -41.71 -57.70
N VAL A 1182 -49.30 -40.76 -58.14
CA VAL A 1182 -49.28 -39.35 -57.68
C VAL A 1182 -49.40 -38.40 -58.88
N GLY A 1183 -49.47 -37.09 -58.65
CA GLY A 1183 -49.40 -36.08 -59.70
C GLY A 1183 -47.99 -35.80 -60.22
N GLU A 1184 -47.89 -35.21 -61.41
CA GLU A 1184 -46.62 -34.93 -62.12
C GLU A 1184 -45.67 -33.98 -61.38
N ASN A 1185 -46.15 -33.23 -60.38
CA ASN A 1185 -45.35 -32.29 -59.57
C ASN A 1185 -45.38 -32.64 -58.07
N ALA A 1186 -45.74 -33.88 -57.71
CA ALA A 1186 -45.72 -34.32 -56.32
C ALA A 1186 -44.30 -34.28 -55.78
N LYS A 1187 -44.12 -33.69 -54.59
CA LYS A 1187 -42.88 -33.76 -53.84
C LYS A 1187 -42.92 -34.91 -52.86
N PHE A 1188 -41.74 -35.42 -52.53
CA PHE A 1188 -41.57 -36.52 -51.58
C PHE A 1188 -40.62 -36.07 -50.48
N TYR A 1189 -40.90 -36.46 -49.25
CA TYR A 1189 -40.14 -36.04 -48.08
C TYR A 1189 -39.76 -37.24 -47.22
N ILE A 1190 -38.55 -37.25 -46.67
CA ILE A 1190 -38.11 -38.29 -45.73
C ILE A 1190 -38.89 -38.15 -44.42
N ASN A 1191 -39.41 -39.26 -43.89
CA ASN A 1191 -40.27 -39.28 -42.71
C ASN A 1191 -41.47 -38.31 -42.83
N GLY A 1192 -41.95 -37.78 -41.70
CA GLY A 1192 -42.83 -36.60 -41.65
C GLY A 1192 -42.04 -35.28 -41.56
N SER A 1193 -40.79 -35.24 -42.04
CA SER A 1193 -40.02 -34.00 -42.12
C SER A 1193 -40.38 -33.21 -43.40
N GLN A 1194 -39.77 -32.05 -43.59
CA GLN A 1194 -39.85 -31.27 -44.84
C GLN A 1194 -38.58 -31.43 -45.71
N LEU A 1195 -37.68 -32.39 -45.40
CA LEU A 1195 -36.49 -32.72 -46.19
C LEU A 1195 -36.89 -33.46 -47.48
N GLU A 1196 -36.69 -32.83 -48.63
CA GLU A 1196 -37.11 -33.37 -49.93
C GLU A 1196 -36.20 -34.52 -50.40
N VAL A 1197 -36.80 -35.59 -50.94
CA VAL A 1197 -36.08 -36.75 -51.49
C VAL A 1197 -35.24 -36.36 -52.71
N ILE A 1198 -34.01 -36.86 -52.77
CA ILE A 1198 -32.99 -36.43 -53.75
C ILE A 1198 -33.39 -36.77 -55.18
N ASP A 1199 -33.88 -38.00 -55.41
CA ASP A 1199 -34.44 -38.43 -56.70
C ASP A 1199 -35.86 -39.00 -56.50
N PRO A 1200 -36.91 -38.31 -56.98
CA PRO A 1200 -38.29 -38.80 -56.83
C PRO A 1200 -38.56 -40.07 -57.65
N ASP A 1201 -37.76 -40.40 -58.68
CA ASP A 1201 -37.95 -41.62 -59.47
C ASP A 1201 -37.59 -42.89 -58.67
N ASP A 1202 -36.77 -42.77 -57.62
CA ASP A 1202 -36.37 -43.87 -56.72
C ASP A 1202 -37.34 -44.09 -55.55
N VAL A 1203 -38.37 -43.25 -55.41
CA VAL A 1203 -39.48 -43.49 -54.48
C VAL A 1203 -40.39 -44.59 -55.05
N LYS A 1204 -40.53 -45.67 -54.30
CA LYS A 1204 -41.36 -46.83 -54.66
C LYS A 1204 -42.45 -47.06 -53.62
N LEU A 1205 -43.55 -47.69 -54.04
CA LEU A 1205 -44.53 -48.24 -53.12
C LEU A 1205 -44.03 -49.59 -52.60
N LEU A 1206 -43.70 -49.65 -51.31
CA LEU A 1206 -43.45 -50.86 -50.55
C LEU A 1206 -44.76 -51.65 -50.41
N VAL A 1207 -44.75 -52.93 -50.78
CA VAL A 1207 -45.91 -53.82 -50.64
C VAL A 1207 -45.48 -55.09 -49.90
N ASP A 1208 -45.93 -55.26 -48.66
CA ASP A 1208 -45.61 -56.46 -47.84
C ASP A 1208 -46.86 -57.20 -47.32
N SER A 1209 -46.69 -58.47 -46.98
CA SER A 1209 -47.64 -59.24 -46.16
C SER A 1209 -47.80 -58.60 -44.78
N LEU A 1210 -49.03 -58.44 -44.29
CA LEU A 1210 -49.25 -58.08 -42.89
C LEU A 1210 -48.83 -59.25 -41.98
N VAL A 1211 -47.95 -58.97 -41.01
CA VAL A 1211 -47.62 -59.87 -39.90
C VAL A 1211 -48.91 -60.31 -39.19
N PRO A 1212 -49.25 -61.62 -39.18
CA PRO A 1212 -50.47 -62.10 -38.53
C PRO A 1212 -50.22 -62.34 -37.03
N ASP A 1213 -50.58 -61.37 -36.18
CA ASP A 1213 -50.60 -61.57 -34.73
C ASP A 1213 -51.64 -62.64 -34.30
N GLN A 1214 -51.62 -63.07 -33.02
CA GLN A 1214 -52.53 -64.12 -32.51
C GLN A 1214 -54.04 -63.85 -32.70
N ASN A 1215 -54.43 -62.59 -32.93
CA ASN A 1215 -55.82 -62.17 -33.18
C ASN A 1215 -56.03 -61.60 -34.59
N ASN A 1216 -55.02 -61.63 -35.48
CA ASN A 1216 -54.98 -60.86 -36.73
C ASN A 1216 -55.42 -59.39 -36.54
N THR A 1217 -54.95 -58.71 -35.48
CA THR A 1217 -55.57 -57.45 -35.01
C THR A 1217 -55.62 -56.36 -36.08
N LEU A 1218 -54.52 -56.15 -36.82
CA LEU A 1218 -54.47 -55.17 -37.92
C LEU A 1218 -55.49 -55.49 -39.03
N VAL A 1219 -55.47 -56.73 -39.54
CA VAL A 1219 -56.42 -57.21 -40.56
C VAL A 1219 -57.86 -57.04 -40.06
N ASN A 1220 -58.17 -57.52 -38.85
CA ASN A 1220 -59.50 -57.41 -38.27
C ASN A 1220 -59.94 -55.94 -38.06
N SER A 1221 -59.03 -55.04 -37.69
CA SER A 1221 -59.32 -53.61 -37.57
C SER A 1221 -59.66 -52.96 -38.92
N ALA A 1222 -59.00 -53.38 -40.00
CA ALA A 1222 -59.29 -52.94 -41.36
C ALA A 1222 -60.64 -53.50 -41.85
N LEU A 1223 -60.89 -54.80 -41.65
CA LEU A 1223 -62.17 -55.45 -42.00
C LEU A 1223 -63.35 -54.82 -41.22
N HIS A 1224 -63.16 -54.41 -39.96
CA HIS A 1224 -64.18 -53.73 -39.15
C HIS A 1224 -64.57 -52.33 -39.66
N LYS A 1225 -63.81 -51.72 -40.59
CA LYS A 1225 -64.22 -50.46 -41.25
C LYS A 1225 -65.26 -50.67 -42.35
N PHE A 1226 -65.58 -51.92 -42.72
CA PHE A 1226 -66.62 -52.25 -43.71
C PHE A 1226 -67.89 -52.75 -43.02
N ASP A 1227 -69.05 -52.14 -43.33
CA ASP A 1227 -70.36 -52.52 -42.75
C ASP A 1227 -70.75 -53.99 -43.04
N ALA A 1228 -70.30 -54.53 -44.18
CA ALA A 1228 -70.39 -55.95 -44.53
C ALA A 1228 -69.43 -56.30 -45.68
N ILE A 1229 -68.75 -57.45 -45.56
CA ILE A 1229 -67.98 -58.06 -46.65
C ILE A 1229 -68.81 -59.25 -47.18
N PRO A 1230 -69.22 -59.27 -48.46
CA PRO A 1230 -69.99 -60.37 -49.01
C PRO A 1230 -69.17 -61.67 -49.06
N ASN A 1231 -69.79 -62.82 -48.73
CA ASN A 1231 -69.16 -64.16 -48.69
C ASN A 1231 -68.61 -64.67 -50.05
N ASP A 1232 -68.69 -63.86 -51.10
CA ASP A 1232 -68.38 -64.20 -52.49
C ASP A 1232 -67.04 -63.56 -52.94
N TYR A 1233 -66.36 -62.83 -52.05
CA TYR A 1233 -65.11 -62.11 -52.29
C TYR A 1233 -63.97 -62.71 -51.45
N ASP A 1234 -62.87 -63.05 -52.11
CA ASP A 1234 -61.57 -63.18 -51.44
C ASP A 1234 -61.07 -61.78 -51.07
N TYR A 1235 -60.41 -61.65 -49.92
CA TYR A 1235 -59.77 -60.40 -49.50
C TYR A 1235 -58.28 -60.63 -49.27
N GLU A 1236 -57.51 -59.59 -49.57
CA GLU A 1236 -56.07 -59.51 -49.33
C GLU A 1236 -55.82 -58.27 -48.48
N ALA A 1237 -54.86 -58.36 -47.55
CA ALA A 1237 -54.50 -57.23 -46.69
C ALA A 1237 -52.98 -57.12 -46.68
N ARG A 1238 -52.47 -56.00 -47.17
CA ARG A 1238 -51.06 -55.69 -47.34
C ARG A 1238 -50.68 -54.48 -46.52
N TYR A 1239 -49.44 -54.45 -46.08
CA TYR A 1239 -48.80 -53.22 -45.63
C TYR A 1239 -48.37 -52.41 -46.86
N LEU A 1240 -48.63 -51.11 -46.86
CA LEU A 1240 -48.39 -50.19 -47.98
C LEU A 1240 -47.80 -48.89 -47.45
N ASP A 1241 -46.56 -48.58 -47.81
CA ASP A 1241 -45.88 -47.32 -47.52
C ASP A 1241 -45.08 -46.86 -48.75
N LEU A 1242 -44.82 -45.56 -48.87
CA LEU A 1242 -43.81 -45.07 -49.80
C LEU A 1242 -42.43 -45.19 -49.14
N VAL A 1243 -41.44 -45.63 -49.90
CA VAL A 1243 -40.05 -45.74 -49.46
C VAL A 1243 -39.09 -45.22 -50.51
N ASP A 1244 -38.02 -44.56 -50.07
CA ASP A 1244 -36.88 -44.21 -50.91
C ASP A 1244 -35.96 -45.43 -51.05
N THR A 1245 -36.02 -46.09 -52.22
CA THR A 1245 -35.23 -47.29 -52.47
C THR A 1245 -33.75 -47.01 -52.76
N SER A 1246 -33.36 -45.75 -52.94
CA SER A 1246 -31.95 -45.33 -53.07
C SER A 1246 -31.27 -45.10 -51.72
N ASN A 1247 -32.05 -45.02 -50.63
CA ASN A 1247 -31.58 -44.59 -49.31
C ASN A 1247 -32.12 -45.54 -48.21
N GLY A 1248 -31.76 -46.82 -48.26
CA GLY A 1248 -32.05 -47.80 -47.20
C GLY A 1248 -33.54 -48.14 -47.01
N ASN A 1249 -34.38 -47.96 -48.03
CA ASN A 1249 -35.85 -48.01 -47.91
C ASN A 1249 -36.37 -47.07 -46.78
N ALA A 1250 -35.80 -45.87 -46.66
CA ALA A 1250 -36.30 -44.86 -45.74
C ALA A 1250 -37.78 -44.56 -46.01
N TYR A 1251 -38.58 -44.42 -44.96
CA TYR A 1251 -40.01 -44.10 -45.06
C TYR A 1251 -40.20 -42.69 -45.66
N VAL A 1252 -41.13 -42.58 -46.60
CA VAL A 1252 -41.39 -41.36 -47.37
C VAL A 1252 -42.84 -40.91 -47.22
N THR A 1253 -43.05 -39.60 -47.09
CA THR A 1253 -44.34 -38.95 -47.26
C THR A 1253 -44.38 -38.09 -48.54
N THR A 1254 -45.55 -37.59 -48.92
CA THR A 1254 -45.72 -36.72 -50.09
C THR A 1254 -46.76 -35.63 -49.80
N ASP A 1255 -46.65 -34.50 -50.49
CA ASP A 1255 -47.63 -33.40 -50.42
C ASP A 1255 -48.88 -33.63 -51.29
N ASP A 1256 -48.89 -34.65 -52.15
CA ASP A 1256 -50.00 -34.98 -53.04
C ASP A 1256 -50.81 -36.22 -52.60
N ALA A 1257 -52.00 -36.38 -53.16
CA ALA A 1257 -52.90 -37.49 -52.86
C ALA A 1257 -52.48 -38.79 -53.57
N VAL A 1258 -51.94 -39.75 -52.82
CA VAL A 1258 -51.60 -41.09 -53.34
C VAL A 1258 -52.85 -41.90 -53.68
N VAL A 1259 -52.98 -42.33 -54.93
CA VAL A 1259 -54.06 -43.21 -55.42
C VAL A 1259 -53.50 -44.60 -55.67
N VAL A 1260 -53.93 -45.60 -54.90
CA VAL A 1260 -53.48 -46.99 -55.05
C VAL A 1260 -54.41 -47.78 -55.99
N TYR A 1261 -53.82 -48.43 -56.98
CA TYR A 1261 -54.47 -49.40 -57.87
C TYR A 1261 -54.10 -50.82 -57.42
N TRP A 1262 -55.09 -51.70 -57.32
CA TRP A 1262 -54.95 -53.10 -56.87
C TRP A 1262 -55.57 -54.04 -57.93
N ALA A 1263 -54.91 -55.17 -58.19
CA ALA A 1263 -55.26 -56.13 -59.25
C ALA A 1263 -56.38 -57.11 -58.86
#